data_AF-A0A971UAK8-F1
#
_entry.id   AF-A0A971UAK8-F1
#
_cell.length_a   1.000
_cell.length_b   1.000
_cell.length_c   1.000
_cell.angle_alpha   90.00
_cell.angle_beta   90.00
_cell.angle_gamma   90.00
#
_symmetry.space_group_name_H-M   'P 1'
#
loop_
_entity.id
_entity.type
_entity.pdbx_description
1 polymer ?
#
loop_
_entity_poly.entity_id
_entity_poly.type
_entity_poly.pdbx_seq_one_letter_code
_entity_poly.pdbx_strand_id
1 'polypeptide(L)'
;MTRHKICWLLALIASAVLVSSAFAAPKHQAASSKQHQQPALRWVSLSTDSRDTVREIIRSEVDSRESFSARQEEKANLKVVEDEKEREDSEYKNAIVTAKKEFVRAKKKRDDLTSQFHMVSTDLDESAKGIKNIRTTIENLDGQINRYQQDIHAQQESLKRWLVTEKQGEIVVAVIYTRGFRDSAHALEGRADVASAPLIAGHMGTYIQSFTKMINNVAAADFIRATEEGTAKWNNEEPIRIELEKSVRGTSYLRLKRYELYPFQENKAGKVRSSQGAAFKTAIIKSRKDLEDFLTASQYAPAGYDLDRANRVIANTLQNNAAAEEGLNEQIKSFQDRILNLQGKISASRSERETQKSLLKRREESYYKLSVDVADIRSKKEDAERAFVQAQTTLQGKKRVHESIIIKTALAATKGSQTPAEASAEVILDKLEEVRNDAKTQHSSSATEVTNFQVTSETTTQSITEARITAVRLISFVNEGDSVRVKMAFRVRTVLEEQPPAEEQAKTGPKPPVQAKTGQPVAPAAPVGKQASLAPAPFKRTYRPMAVKDALGCHFELRSVNPSREGLRVLFEVVNLDQEKRKVAFYDHSFPASWPRSKLTDDSQKGHDPDIAYVWQGAEKKTMMEIDTRGRGVEIQPGTSATMELIFKNIPANAHAVKIALHPFIYYLSGRREVWQEFELEMPEIRLRR
;
A
#
# COMPACT_ATOMS: atom_id res chain seq x y z
N MET A 1 8.42 19.32 -48.31
CA MET A 1 7.58 18.14 -48.61
C MET A 1 7.08 17.59 -47.28
N THR A 2 5.80 17.26 -47.05
CA THR A 2 4.59 17.36 -47.88
C THR A 2 3.42 17.82 -46.98
N ARG A 3 2.63 18.80 -47.44
CA ARG A 3 1.29 19.11 -46.88
C ARG A 3 0.26 18.39 -47.74
N HIS A 4 -0.75 17.75 -47.15
CA HIS A 4 -2.02 17.48 -47.83
C HIS A 4 -3.20 17.76 -46.88
N LYS A 5 -3.96 18.82 -47.20
CA LYS A 5 -5.37 18.94 -46.83
C LYS A 5 -6.18 18.37 -48.00
N ILE A 6 -7.34 17.80 -47.72
CA ILE A 6 -8.46 17.72 -48.68
C ILE A 6 -9.77 17.72 -47.87
N CYS A 7 -10.72 18.53 -48.33
CA CYS A 7 -12.13 18.51 -47.92
C CYS A 7 -12.98 18.02 -49.11
N TRP A 8 -14.31 18.20 -49.10
CA TRP A 8 -15.34 17.71 -50.05
C TRP A 8 -16.01 16.39 -49.62
N LEU A 9 -17.33 16.19 -49.78
CA LEU A 9 -18.47 17.14 -49.93
C LEU A 9 -19.80 16.42 -49.53
N LEU A 10 -20.94 17.07 -49.69
CA LEU A 10 -22.30 16.61 -49.35
C LEU A 10 -22.97 15.74 -50.43
N ALA A 11 -23.66 14.66 -50.03
CA ALA A 11 -25.03 14.25 -50.43
C ALA A 11 -25.48 13.08 -49.52
N LEU A 12 -26.66 12.96 -48.88
CA LEU A 12 -28.12 13.14 -49.20
C LEU A 12 -28.77 11.88 -49.81
N ILE A 13 -30.06 11.64 -49.48
CA ILE A 13 -30.95 10.50 -49.81
C ILE A 13 -30.66 9.25 -48.94
N ALA A 14 -31.49 8.77 -47.98
CA ALA A 14 -32.94 8.47 -47.90
C ALA A 14 -33.32 7.14 -48.62
N SER A 15 -34.34 6.36 -48.22
CA SER A 15 -35.27 6.40 -47.08
C SER A 15 -35.04 5.12 -46.21
N ALA A 16 -35.90 4.55 -45.35
CA ALA A 16 -37.30 4.73 -44.92
C ALA A 16 -37.40 4.20 -43.44
N VAL A 17 -38.52 3.93 -42.75
CA VAL A 17 -39.96 3.79 -43.05
C VAL A 17 -40.79 4.34 -41.88
N LEU A 18 -41.89 5.06 -42.16
CA LEU A 18 -43.06 5.20 -41.28
C LEU A 18 -44.30 5.40 -42.18
N VAL A 19 -45.41 4.71 -41.87
CA VAL A 19 -46.56 4.55 -42.79
C VAL A 19 -47.87 4.85 -42.08
N SER A 20 -48.65 5.78 -42.66
CA SER A 20 -50.09 5.99 -42.44
C SER A 20 -50.56 6.41 -41.03
N SER A 21 -51.66 7.14 -40.88
CA SER A 21 -52.49 7.83 -41.88
C SER A 21 -53.13 9.06 -41.27
N ALA A 22 -53.27 10.14 -42.05
CA ALA A 22 -54.20 11.21 -41.73
C ALA A 22 -55.59 10.79 -42.23
N PHE A 23 -56.59 10.76 -41.35
CA PHE A 23 -57.99 10.66 -41.75
C PHE A 23 -58.65 12.04 -41.69
N ALA A 24 -59.44 12.37 -42.71
CA ALA A 24 -60.05 13.68 -42.86
C ALA A 24 -61.18 13.89 -41.83
N ALA A 25 -61.24 15.10 -41.27
CA ALA A 25 -62.39 15.53 -40.48
C ALA A 25 -63.60 15.81 -41.41
N PRO A 26 -64.74 15.11 -41.25
CA PRO A 26 -65.92 15.37 -42.07
C PRO A 26 -66.61 16.66 -41.64
N LYS A 27 -66.78 17.61 -42.58
CA LYS A 27 -67.72 18.73 -42.40
C LYS A 27 -69.16 18.22 -42.50
N HIS A 28 -69.81 17.98 -41.36
CA HIS A 28 -71.27 17.92 -41.31
C HIS A 28 -71.82 19.24 -40.75
N GLN A 29 -72.55 19.96 -41.60
CA GLN A 29 -73.56 20.89 -41.12
C GLN A 29 -74.71 20.06 -40.54
N ALA A 30 -75.09 20.33 -39.30
CA ALA A 30 -76.29 19.80 -38.66
C ALA A 30 -77.11 20.99 -38.13
N ALA A 31 -78.44 20.88 -38.19
CA ALA A 31 -79.33 22.03 -37.99
C ALA A 31 -79.35 22.51 -36.53
N SER A 32 -79.54 23.83 -36.36
CA SER A 32 -79.86 24.46 -35.08
C SER A 32 -81.23 24.00 -34.58
N SER A 33 -81.28 22.94 -33.78
CA SER A 33 -82.39 22.67 -32.87
C SER A 33 -82.10 23.29 -31.51
N LYS A 34 -83.02 24.11 -30.99
CA LYS A 34 -82.93 24.67 -29.64
C LYS A 34 -83.30 23.61 -28.60
N GLN A 35 -82.40 22.67 -28.32
CA GLN A 35 -82.44 21.97 -27.04
C GLN A 35 -82.21 23.00 -25.92
N HIS A 36 -83.01 22.95 -24.86
CA HIS A 36 -82.67 23.67 -23.63
C HIS A 36 -81.33 23.13 -23.14
N GLN A 37 -80.36 24.04 -22.90
CA GLN A 37 -79.16 23.69 -22.17
C GLN A 37 -79.58 23.37 -20.73
N GLN A 38 -79.65 22.08 -20.38
CA GLN A 38 -79.60 21.71 -18.97
C GLN A 38 -78.30 22.32 -18.39
N PRO A 39 -78.35 22.99 -17.22
CA PRO A 39 -77.15 23.58 -16.63
C PRO A 39 -76.13 22.47 -16.38
N ALA A 40 -74.94 22.61 -16.97
CA ALA A 40 -73.89 21.60 -16.87
C ALA A 40 -73.40 21.53 -15.42
N LEU A 41 -73.91 20.54 -14.67
CA LEU A 41 -73.70 20.37 -13.23
C LEU A 41 -72.21 20.38 -12.89
N ARG A 42 -71.78 21.49 -12.27
CA ARG A 42 -70.39 21.88 -12.11
C ARG A 42 -69.89 21.51 -10.71
N TRP A 43 -68.58 21.32 -10.58
CA TRP A 43 -67.94 21.31 -9.26
C TRP A 43 -67.90 22.73 -8.69
N VAL A 44 -68.47 22.94 -7.50
CA VAL A 44 -68.39 24.20 -6.75
C VAL A 44 -67.20 24.13 -5.80
N SER A 45 -66.17 24.94 -6.06
CA SER A 45 -64.94 24.96 -5.28
C SER A 45 -65.10 25.66 -3.93
N LEU A 46 -64.49 25.09 -2.88
CA LEU A 46 -64.56 25.59 -1.51
C LEU A 46 -63.31 26.42 -1.13
N SER A 47 -63.51 27.69 -0.76
CA SER A 47 -62.46 28.54 -0.19
C SER A 47 -62.02 28.08 1.20
N THR A 48 -62.96 27.55 1.99
CA THR A 48 -62.75 26.81 3.26
C THR A 48 -63.75 25.66 3.35
N ASP A 49 -63.43 24.58 4.07
CA ASP A 49 -64.36 23.50 4.40
C ASP A 49 -65.01 23.68 5.80
N SER A 50 -65.16 24.94 6.22
CA SER A 50 -65.91 25.30 7.42
C SER A 50 -67.40 24.93 7.28
N ARG A 51 -68.02 24.46 8.37
CA ARG A 51 -69.42 23.97 8.36
C ARG A 51 -70.38 25.01 7.77
N ASP A 52 -70.15 26.30 8.03
CA ASP A 52 -70.99 27.39 7.55
C ASP A 52 -70.79 27.69 6.06
N THR A 53 -69.54 27.65 5.55
CA THR A 53 -69.28 27.82 4.10
C THR A 53 -69.87 26.65 3.31
N VAL A 54 -69.73 25.43 3.82
CA VAL A 54 -70.30 24.22 3.19
C VAL A 54 -71.84 24.26 3.27
N ARG A 55 -72.44 24.71 4.38
CA ARG A 55 -73.89 24.88 4.52
C ARG A 55 -74.46 25.76 3.42
N GLU A 56 -73.91 26.98 3.29
CA GLU A 56 -74.48 27.98 2.40
C GLU A 56 -74.31 27.59 0.94
N ILE A 57 -73.21 26.94 0.58
CA ILE A 57 -73.01 26.41 -0.78
C ILE A 57 -73.98 25.25 -1.08
N ILE A 58 -74.24 24.33 -0.14
CA ILE A 58 -75.26 23.28 -0.33
C ILE A 58 -76.65 23.90 -0.47
N ARG A 59 -77.00 24.87 0.39
CA ARG A 59 -78.27 25.61 0.31
C ARG A 59 -78.40 26.26 -1.07
N SER A 60 -77.42 27.04 -1.53
CA SER A 60 -77.49 27.73 -2.83
C SER A 60 -77.54 26.79 -4.03
N GLU A 61 -76.82 25.67 -3.98
CA GLU A 61 -76.82 24.67 -5.08
C GLU A 61 -78.15 23.90 -5.14
N VAL A 62 -78.85 23.73 -4.01
CA VAL A 62 -80.21 23.16 -3.96
C VAL A 62 -81.27 24.20 -4.35
N ASP A 63 -81.27 25.39 -3.75
CA ASP A 63 -82.26 26.44 -4.00
C ASP A 63 -82.18 27.01 -5.43
N SER A 64 -81.04 26.87 -6.12
CA SER A 64 -80.89 27.20 -7.55
C SER A 64 -81.58 26.21 -8.50
N ARG A 65 -82.13 25.09 -8.02
CA ARG A 65 -82.83 24.10 -8.85
C ARG A 65 -84.33 24.41 -8.93
N GLU A 66 -84.78 24.70 -10.15
CA GLU A 66 -86.20 24.91 -10.47
C GLU A 66 -87.10 23.67 -10.26
N SER A 67 -86.52 22.47 -10.09
CA SER A 67 -87.27 21.22 -9.87
C SER A 67 -86.45 20.11 -9.19
N PHE A 68 -87.16 19.12 -8.61
CA PHE A 68 -86.57 17.88 -8.10
C PHE A 68 -86.01 17.00 -9.23
N SER A 69 -84.93 16.28 -8.95
CA SER A 69 -84.25 15.41 -9.93
C SER A 69 -85.13 14.27 -10.42
N ALA A 70 -85.12 14.04 -11.73
CA ALA A 70 -85.67 12.82 -12.31
C ALA A 70 -84.77 11.60 -12.00
N ARG A 71 -85.35 10.41 -11.84
CA ARG A 71 -84.60 9.16 -11.61
C ARG A 71 -83.58 8.82 -12.72
N GLN A 72 -83.79 9.36 -13.93
CA GLN A 72 -82.88 9.21 -15.07
C GLN A 72 -81.74 10.25 -15.05
N GLU A 73 -81.99 11.44 -14.53
CA GLU A 73 -80.99 12.47 -14.25
C GLU A 73 -80.06 12.02 -13.10
N GLU A 74 -80.62 11.49 -12.00
CA GLU A 74 -79.84 10.88 -10.90
C GLU A 74 -78.84 9.85 -11.44
N LYS A 75 -79.29 8.93 -12.30
CA LYS A 75 -78.42 7.90 -12.90
C LYS A 75 -77.34 8.49 -13.80
N ALA A 76 -77.65 9.51 -14.60
CA ALA A 76 -76.68 10.17 -15.47
C ALA A 76 -75.61 10.90 -14.64
N ASN A 77 -76.03 11.69 -13.64
CA ASN A 77 -75.15 12.46 -12.77
C ASN A 77 -74.27 11.54 -11.90
N LEU A 78 -74.87 10.48 -11.33
CA LEU A 78 -74.15 9.51 -10.52
C LEU A 78 -73.07 8.82 -11.35
N LYS A 79 -73.42 8.31 -12.55
CA LYS A 79 -72.44 7.70 -13.44
C LYS A 79 -71.31 8.66 -13.81
N VAL A 80 -71.61 9.92 -14.15
CA VAL A 80 -70.58 10.92 -14.50
C VAL A 80 -69.61 11.16 -13.34
N VAL A 81 -70.07 11.11 -12.08
CA VAL A 81 -69.20 11.23 -10.90
C VAL A 81 -68.44 9.93 -10.60
N GLU A 82 -69.03 8.77 -10.85
CA GLU A 82 -68.37 7.46 -10.73
C GLU A 82 -67.27 7.27 -11.78
N ASP A 83 -67.54 7.60 -13.06
CA ASP A 83 -66.57 7.66 -14.15
C ASP A 83 -65.44 8.66 -13.85
N GLU A 84 -65.76 9.84 -13.29
CA GLU A 84 -64.77 10.87 -12.89
C GLU A 84 -63.91 10.40 -11.71
N LYS A 85 -64.49 9.68 -10.74
CA LYS A 85 -63.78 9.07 -9.63
C LYS A 85 -62.83 7.97 -10.10
N GLU A 86 -63.31 7.01 -10.88
CA GLU A 86 -62.47 5.89 -11.34
C GLU A 86 -61.29 6.39 -12.16
N ARG A 87 -61.49 7.45 -12.95
CA ARG A 87 -60.41 8.17 -13.64
C ARG A 87 -59.40 8.77 -12.65
N GLU A 88 -59.81 9.53 -11.63
CA GLU A 88 -58.88 10.16 -10.67
C GLU A 88 -58.13 9.14 -9.81
N ASP A 89 -58.83 8.12 -9.31
CA ASP A 89 -58.22 6.99 -8.60
C ASP A 89 -57.18 6.28 -9.48
N SER A 90 -57.47 6.10 -10.78
CA SER A 90 -56.56 5.45 -11.73
C SER A 90 -55.38 6.32 -12.10
N GLU A 91 -55.57 7.62 -12.34
CA GLU A 91 -54.50 8.58 -12.62
C GLU A 91 -53.52 8.67 -11.44
N TYR A 92 -54.04 8.72 -10.20
CA TYR A 92 -53.23 8.70 -8.98
C TYR A 92 -52.43 7.38 -8.82
N LYS A 93 -53.09 6.22 -8.96
CA LYS A 93 -52.43 4.90 -8.89
C LYS A 93 -51.35 4.76 -9.97
N ASN A 94 -51.64 5.17 -11.21
CA ASN A 94 -50.68 5.14 -12.32
C ASN A 94 -49.49 6.09 -12.11
N ALA A 95 -49.72 7.26 -11.51
CA ALA A 95 -48.65 8.18 -11.13
C ALA A 95 -47.72 7.57 -10.05
N ILE A 96 -48.27 6.91 -9.03
CA ILE A 96 -47.49 6.21 -8.00
C ILE A 96 -46.72 5.03 -8.60
N VAL A 97 -47.35 4.17 -9.40
CA VAL A 97 -46.69 3.02 -10.04
C VAL A 97 -45.54 3.49 -10.95
N THR A 98 -45.73 4.57 -11.70
CA THR A 98 -44.69 5.19 -12.54
C THR A 98 -43.53 5.71 -11.71
N ALA A 99 -43.81 6.47 -10.63
CA ALA A 99 -42.77 6.98 -9.73
C ALA A 99 -42.03 5.86 -8.99
N LYS A 100 -42.73 4.79 -8.56
CA LYS A 100 -42.17 3.59 -7.93
C LYS A 100 -41.22 2.85 -8.89
N LYS A 101 -41.59 2.75 -10.17
CA LYS A 101 -40.76 2.13 -11.23
C LYS A 101 -39.45 2.89 -11.45
N GLU A 102 -39.51 4.22 -11.56
CA GLU A 102 -38.29 5.04 -11.71
C GLU A 102 -37.45 5.08 -10.43
N PHE A 103 -38.05 5.08 -9.23
CA PHE A 103 -37.33 4.93 -7.96
C PHE A 103 -36.54 3.60 -7.91
N VAL A 104 -37.17 2.47 -8.23
CA VAL A 104 -36.50 1.16 -8.27
C VAL A 104 -35.37 1.13 -9.32
N ARG A 105 -35.59 1.74 -10.49
CA ARG A 105 -34.60 1.85 -11.57
C ARG A 105 -33.39 2.70 -11.14
N ALA A 106 -33.63 3.86 -10.53
CA ALA A 106 -32.59 4.76 -10.06
C ALA A 106 -31.81 4.14 -8.90
N LYS A 107 -32.50 3.51 -7.92
CA LYS A 107 -31.87 2.75 -6.84
C LYS A 107 -30.95 1.66 -7.39
N LYS A 108 -31.45 0.82 -8.31
CA LYS A 108 -30.61 -0.23 -8.91
C LYS A 108 -29.37 0.36 -9.60
N LYS A 109 -29.52 1.40 -10.42
CA LYS A 109 -28.38 2.06 -11.09
C LYS A 109 -27.33 2.56 -10.09
N ARG A 110 -27.77 3.16 -8.98
CA ARG A 110 -26.91 3.64 -7.88
C ARG A 110 -26.18 2.49 -7.18
N ASP A 111 -26.90 1.42 -6.86
CA ASP A 111 -26.35 0.25 -6.14
C ASP A 111 -25.36 -0.54 -7.02
N ASP A 112 -25.66 -0.70 -8.31
CA ASP A 112 -24.78 -1.28 -9.33
C ASP A 112 -23.47 -0.46 -9.47
N LEU A 113 -23.57 0.87 -9.63
CA LEU A 113 -22.40 1.77 -9.77
C LEU A 113 -21.59 1.90 -8.47
N THR A 114 -22.24 1.80 -7.31
CA THR A 114 -21.56 1.77 -6.01
C THR A 114 -20.73 0.49 -5.87
N SER A 115 -21.26 -0.64 -6.31
CA SER A 115 -20.55 -1.92 -6.32
C SER A 115 -19.34 -1.90 -7.27
N GLN A 116 -19.52 -1.35 -8.48
CA GLN A 116 -18.42 -1.14 -9.43
C GLN A 116 -17.33 -0.21 -8.86
N PHE A 117 -17.71 0.90 -8.24
CA PHE A 117 -16.76 1.83 -7.60
C PHE A 117 -15.92 1.15 -6.53
N HIS A 118 -16.52 0.33 -5.66
CA HIS A 118 -15.77 -0.39 -4.61
C HIS A 118 -14.80 -1.43 -5.18
N MET A 119 -15.18 -2.14 -6.25
CA MET A 119 -14.29 -3.09 -6.93
C MET A 119 -13.07 -2.37 -7.51
N VAL A 120 -13.27 -1.43 -8.44
CA VAL A 120 -12.17 -0.75 -9.16
C VAL A 120 -11.30 0.11 -8.23
N SER A 121 -11.88 0.68 -7.15
CA SER A 121 -11.10 1.36 -6.12
C SER A 121 -10.22 0.40 -5.29
N THR A 122 -10.62 -0.86 -5.13
CA THR A 122 -9.79 -1.88 -4.46
C THR A 122 -8.63 -2.29 -5.37
N ASP A 123 -8.90 -2.52 -6.65
CA ASP A 123 -7.88 -2.81 -7.68
C ASP A 123 -6.83 -1.69 -7.77
N LEU A 124 -7.26 -0.43 -7.63
CA LEU A 124 -6.39 0.75 -7.63
C LEU A 124 -5.44 0.76 -6.41
N ASP A 125 -5.96 0.44 -5.22
CA ASP A 125 -5.15 0.32 -3.99
C ASP A 125 -4.18 -0.86 -4.05
N GLU A 126 -4.55 -1.98 -4.68
CA GLU A 126 -3.65 -3.11 -4.91
C GLU A 126 -2.56 -2.79 -5.93
N SER A 127 -2.91 -2.09 -7.01
CA SER A 127 -1.95 -1.60 -8.00
C SER A 127 -0.95 -0.61 -7.37
N ALA A 128 -1.39 0.29 -6.49
CA ALA A 128 -0.53 1.19 -5.72
C ALA A 128 0.44 0.44 -4.78
N LYS A 129 -0.04 -0.61 -4.08
CA LYS A 129 0.81 -1.49 -3.25
C LYS A 129 1.86 -2.21 -4.12
N GLY A 130 1.47 -2.69 -5.30
CA GLY A 130 2.36 -3.32 -6.28
C GLY A 130 3.48 -2.38 -6.75
N ILE A 131 3.14 -1.14 -7.13
CA ILE A 131 4.09 -0.08 -7.49
C ILE A 131 5.07 0.18 -6.35
N LYS A 132 4.57 0.35 -5.11
CA LYS A 132 5.42 0.57 -3.93
C LYS A 132 6.41 -0.58 -3.74
N ASN A 133 5.96 -1.83 -3.81
CA ASN A 133 6.82 -3.00 -3.63
C ASN A 133 7.94 -3.07 -4.68
N ILE A 134 7.65 -2.78 -5.95
CA ILE A 134 8.66 -2.77 -7.02
C ILE A 134 9.71 -1.66 -6.79
N ARG A 135 9.28 -0.46 -6.33
CA ARG A 135 10.21 0.61 -5.96
C ARG A 135 11.15 0.19 -4.82
N THR A 136 10.62 -0.42 -3.76
CA THR A 136 11.44 -1.00 -2.67
C THR A 136 12.42 -2.06 -3.17
N THR A 137 12.04 -2.89 -4.14
CA THR A 137 12.96 -3.88 -4.75
C THR A 137 14.10 -3.19 -5.53
N ILE A 138 13.81 -2.12 -6.27
CA ILE A 138 14.83 -1.33 -6.99
C ILE A 138 15.79 -0.68 -5.99
N GLU A 139 15.29 -0.06 -4.92
CA GLU A 139 16.10 0.53 -3.84
C GLU A 139 17.02 -0.52 -3.17
N ASN A 140 16.50 -1.72 -2.90
CA ASN A 140 17.28 -2.83 -2.36
C ASN A 140 18.38 -3.31 -3.34
N LEU A 141 18.12 -3.32 -4.65
CA LEU A 141 19.10 -3.70 -5.67
C LEU A 141 20.21 -2.66 -5.82
N ASP A 142 19.88 -1.36 -5.82
CA ASP A 142 20.89 -0.29 -5.78
C ASP A 142 21.70 -0.36 -4.47
N GLY A 143 21.06 -0.68 -3.34
CA GLY A 143 21.72 -0.95 -2.06
C GLY A 143 22.60 -2.22 -2.04
N GLN A 144 22.37 -3.19 -2.93
CA GLN A 144 23.30 -4.32 -3.14
C GLN A 144 24.48 -3.90 -4.02
N ILE A 145 24.22 -3.20 -5.13
CA ILE A 145 25.25 -2.71 -6.07
C ILE A 145 26.27 -1.84 -5.33
N ASN A 146 25.81 -0.89 -4.50
CA ASN A 146 26.68 -0.03 -3.71
C ASN A 146 27.58 -0.80 -2.73
N ARG A 147 27.04 -1.84 -2.08
CA ARG A 147 27.82 -2.72 -1.17
C ARG A 147 28.89 -3.51 -1.93
N TYR A 148 28.54 -4.15 -3.04
CA TYR A 148 29.53 -4.87 -3.86
C TYR A 148 30.62 -3.95 -4.43
N GLN A 149 30.32 -2.67 -4.70
CA GLN A 149 31.32 -1.67 -5.08
C GLN A 149 32.25 -1.29 -3.92
N GLN A 150 31.73 -1.19 -2.69
CA GLN A 150 32.54 -1.02 -1.47
C GLN A 150 33.41 -2.26 -1.21
N ASP A 151 32.89 -3.47 -1.41
CA ASP A 151 33.64 -4.73 -1.29
C ASP A 151 34.80 -4.79 -2.29
N ILE A 152 34.59 -4.38 -3.54
CA ILE A 152 35.66 -4.27 -4.55
C ILE A 152 36.74 -3.29 -4.07
N HIS A 153 36.36 -2.09 -3.63
CA HIS A 153 37.32 -1.10 -3.11
C HIS A 153 38.08 -1.64 -1.89
N ALA A 154 37.42 -2.41 -1.01
CA ALA A 154 38.07 -3.06 0.13
C ALA A 154 39.06 -4.16 -0.29
N GLN A 155 38.75 -4.96 -1.33
CA GLN A 155 39.72 -5.90 -1.91
C GLN A 155 40.91 -5.17 -2.55
N GLN A 156 40.68 -4.05 -3.24
CA GLN A 156 41.73 -3.24 -3.87
C GLN A 156 42.70 -2.63 -2.84
N GLU A 157 42.16 -2.02 -1.79
CA GLU A 157 42.97 -1.50 -0.68
C GLU A 157 43.68 -2.61 0.11
N SER A 158 43.08 -3.81 0.23
CA SER A 158 43.72 -4.97 0.85
C SER A 158 44.92 -5.47 0.04
N LEU A 159 44.75 -5.66 -1.28
CA LEU A 159 45.85 -6.01 -2.20
C LEU A 159 46.97 -4.96 -2.13
N LYS A 160 46.63 -3.67 -2.22
CA LYS A 160 47.59 -2.56 -2.13
C LYS A 160 48.39 -2.58 -0.83
N ARG A 161 47.77 -2.82 0.32
CA ARG A 161 48.47 -2.95 1.61
C ARG A 161 49.41 -4.15 1.62
N TRP A 162 48.95 -5.30 1.14
CA TRP A 162 49.76 -6.51 1.06
C TRP A 162 50.99 -6.33 0.15
N LEU A 163 50.83 -5.74 -1.05
CA LEU A 163 51.93 -5.43 -1.97
C LEU A 163 53.00 -4.51 -1.35
N VAL A 164 52.60 -3.60 -0.45
CA VAL A 164 53.51 -2.67 0.27
C VAL A 164 54.23 -3.36 1.45
N THR A 165 53.66 -4.42 2.03
CA THR A 165 54.23 -5.13 3.19
C THR A 165 55.03 -6.38 2.82
N GLU A 166 54.68 -7.06 1.74
CA GLU A 166 55.21 -8.39 1.42
C GLU A 166 56.60 -8.35 0.76
N LYS A 167 57.42 -9.34 1.07
CA LYS A 167 58.71 -9.57 0.40
C LYS A 167 58.48 -10.27 -0.94
N GLN A 168 58.89 -9.64 -2.04
CA GLN A 168 58.62 -10.14 -3.39
C GLN A 168 59.85 -10.71 -4.10
N GLY A 169 60.93 -10.89 -3.36
CA GLY A 169 62.14 -11.54 -3.83
C GLY A 169 63.38 -11.08 -3.08
N GLU A 170 64.52 -11.43 -3.65
CA GLU A 170 65.85 -11.16 -3.18
C GLU A 170 66.79 -10.90 -4.37
N ILE A 171 67.87 -10.16 -4.12
CA ILE A 171 68.91 -9.88 -5.11
C ILE A 171 70.28 -10.03 -4.47
N VAL A 172 71.21 -10.70 -5.17
CA VAL A 172 72.63 -10.74 -4.81
C VAL A 172 73.35 -9.68 -5.62
N VAL A 173 74.04 -8.77 -4.94
CA VAL A 173 74.93 -7.81 -5.57
C VAL A 173 76.36 -8.15 -5.20
N ALA A 174 77.18 -8.38 -6.21
CA ALA A 174 78.62 -8.48 -6.07
C ALA A 174 79.27 -7.09 -6.19
N VAL A 175 80.20 -6.81 -5.29
CA VAL A 175 80.99 -5.58 -5.25
C VAL A 175 82.46 -5.96 -5.08
N ILE A 176 83.33 -5.47 -5.96
CA ILE A 176 84.78 -5.60 -5.81
C ILE A 176 85.35 -4.24 -5.37
N TYR A 177 86.11 -4.26 -4.28
CA TYR A 177 86.78 -3.09 -3.72
C TYR A 177 88.15 -3.45 -3.15
N THR A 178 89.10 -2.51 -3.19
CA THR A 178 90.39 -2.62 -2.50
C THR A 178 90.31 -1.90 -1.16
N ARG A 179 90.70 -2.58 -0.07
CA ARG A 179 90.84 -2.01 1.27
C ARG A 179 92.27 -1.55 1.49
N GLY A 180 92.49 -0.24 1.55
CA GLY A 180 93.76 0.36 1.92
C GLY A 180 94.00 0.33 3.44
N PHE A 181 95.25 0.61 3.84
CA PHE A 181 95.67 0.59 5.25
C PHE A 181 94.88 1.55 6.17
N ARG A 182 94.33 2.63 5.61
CA ARG A 182 93.54 3.64 6.35
C ARG A 182 92.03 3.39 6.30
N ASP A 183 91.55 2.37 5.58
CA ASP A 183 90.12 2.12 5.41
C ASP A 183 89.54 1.18 6.48
N SER A 184 88.52 1.67 7.19
CA SER A 184 87.71 0.83 8.08
C SER A 184 86.74 -0.04 7.27
N ALA A 185 86.50 -1.26 7.75
CA ALA A 185 85.55 -2.18 7.10
C ALA A 185 84.15 -1.55 7.00
N HIS A 186 83.62 -0.93 8.07
CA HIS A 186 82.32 -0.28 8.04
C HIS A 186 82.19 0.85 7.00
N ALA A 187 83.25 1.66 6.78
CA ALA A 187 83.22 2.71 5.77
C ALA A 187 83.19 2.14 4.34
N LEU A 188 83.90 1.03 4.08
CA LEU A 188 83.87 0.35 2.78
C LEU A 188 82.56 -0.38 2.54
N GLU A 189 81.98 -1.02 3.56
CA GLU A 189 80.66 -1.66 3.47
C GLU A 189 79.55 -0.63 3.16
N GLY A 190 79.58 0.54 3.82
CA GLY A 190 78.64 1.63 3.53
C GLY A 190 78.81 2.20 2.12
N ARG A 191 80.05 2.40 1.64
CA ARG A 191 80.32 2.82 0.26
C ARG A 191 79.89 1.76 -0.76
N ALA A 192 80.08 0.48 -0.46
CA ALA A 192 79.64 -0.64 -1.29
C ALA A 192 78.11 -0.74 -1.38
N ASP A 193 77.38 -0.44 -0.30
CA ASP A 193 75.92 -0.33 -0.31
C ASP A 193 75.44 0.83 -1.19
N VAL A 194 76.05 2.02 -1.05
CA VAL A 194 75.74 3.19 -1.89
C VAL A 194 76.03 2.93 -3.37
N ALA A 195 77.14 2.25 -3.70
CA ALA A 195 77.45 1.84 -5.07
C ALA A 195 76.49 0.76 -5.61
N SER A 196 75.91 -0.08 -4.73
CA SER A 196 74.92 -1.10 -5.11
C SER A 196 73.55 -0.50 -5.44
N ALA A 197 73.16 0.59 -4.75
CA ALA A 197 71.78 1.09 -4.75
C ALA A 197 71.20 1.44 -6.14
N PRO A 198 71.94 2.09 -7.08
CA PRO A 198 71.41 2.38 -8.41
C PRO A 198 71.10 1.12 -9.24
N LEU A 199 71.88 0.05 -9.10
CA LEU A 199 71.62 -1.23 -9.77
C LEU A 199 70.35 -1.90 -9.22
N ILE A 200 70.20 -1.91 -7.90
CA ILE A 200 69.02 -2.50 -7.23
C ILE A 200 67.76 -1.72 -7.62
N ALA A 201 67.81 -0.38 -7.64
CA ALA A 201 66.70 0.46 -8.09
C ALA A 201 66.30 0.17 -9.55
N GLY A 202 67.27 0.06 -10.47
CA GLY A 202 67.01 -0.31 -11.86
C GLY A 202 66.36 -1.69 -12.01
N HIS A 203 66.80 -2.68 -11.22
CA HIS A 203 66.21 -4.02 -11.22
C HIS A 203 64.77 -4.03 -10.71
N MET A 204 64.48 -3.30 -9.62
CA MET A 204 63.12 -3.13 -9.12
C MET A 204 62.21 -2.43 -10.13
N GLY A 205 62.71 -1.42 -10.86
CA GLY A 205 61.95 -0.75 -11.93
C GLY A 205 61.48 -1.72 -13.02
N THR A 206 62.37 -2.61 -13.49
CA THR A 206 62.01 -3.65 -14.46
C THR A 206 61.02 -4.69 -13.90
N TYR A 207 61.16 -5.07 -12.62
CA TYR A 207 60.23 -5.98 -11.95
C TYR A 207 58.83 -5.37 -11.79
N ILE A 208 58.75 -4.09 -11.40
CA ILE A 208 57.48 -3.35 -11.35
C ILE A 208 56.80 -3.36 -12.73
N GLN A 209 57.57 -3.14 -13.80
CA GLN A 209 57.05 -3.15 -15.18
C GLN A 209 56.46 -4.50 -15.60
N SER A 210 57.06 -5.64 -15.25
CA SER A 210 56.53 -6.96 -15.62
C SER A 210 55.17 -7.26 -14.95
N PHE A 211 55.00 -6.89 -13.67
CA PHE A 211 53.75 -7.12 -12.95
C PHE A 211 52.70 -6.00 -13.12
N THR A 212 53.08 -4.84 -13.67
CA THR A 212 52.22 -3.65 -13.86
C THR A 212 50.85 -4.01 -14.45
N LYS A 213 50.83 -4.78 -15.55
CA LYS A 213 49.58 -5.14 -16.26
C LYS A 213 48.67 -6.01 -15.40
N MET A 214 49.23 -6.95 -14.64
CA MET A 214 48.45 -7.87 -13.82
C MET A 214 47.88 -7.14 -12.60
N ILE A 215 48.68 -6.29 -11.94
CA ILE A 215 48.25 -5.54 -10.76
C ILE A 215 47.22 -4.45 -11.14
N ASN A 216 47.43 -3.69 -12.22
CA ASN A 216 46.49 -2.64 -12.63
C ASN A 216 45.09 -3.16 -13.04
N ASN A 217 45.00 -4.41 -13.50
CA ASN A 217 43.69 -5.08 -13.74
C ASN A 217 42.87 -5.25 -12.45
N VAL A 218 43.53 -5.23 -11.29
CA VAL A 218 42.93 -5.50 -9.97
C VAL A 218 42.88 -4.23 -9.13
N ALA A 219 44.03 -3.57 -8.89
CA ALA A 219 44.21 -2.41 -8.00
C ALA A 219 43.81 -1.04 -8.60
N ALA A 220 43.12 -1.02 -9.74
CA ALA A 220 42.85 0.14 -10.59
C ALA A 220 44.09 0.76 -11.29
N ALA A 221 43.83 1.56 -12.32
CA ALA A 221 44.78 1.83 -13.41
C ALA A 221 46.02 2.67 -13.06
N ASP A 222 46.02 3.36 -11.92
CA ASP A 222 47.06 4.35 -11.55
C ASP A 222 47.93 3.95 -10.37
N PHE A 223 47.67 2.83 -9.68
CA PHE A 223 48.46 2.41 -8.50
C PHE A 223 49.97 2.34 -8.79
N ILE A 224 50.34 1.63 -9.86
CA ILE A 224 51.74 1.41 -10.22
C ILE A 224 52.44 2.69 -10.72
N ARG A 225 51.68 3.70 -11.18
CA ARG A 225 52.24 4.99 -11.59
C ARG A 225 52.72 5.86 -10.43
N ALA A 226 52.34 5.54 -9.19
CA ALA A 226 52.80 6.25 -8.00
C ALA A 226 54.13 5.72 -7.46
N THR A 227 54.44 4.44 -7.66
CA THR A 227 55.66 3.77 -7.16
C THR A 227 56.76 3.73 -8.23
N GLU A 228 57.46 4.85 -8.43
CA GLU A 228 58.63 4.91 -9.32
C GLU A 228 59.87 4.18 -8.75
N GLU A 229 60.01 4.16 -7.42
CA GLU A 229 61.18 3.61 -6.71
C GLU A 229 60.74 2.78 -5.50
N GLY A 230 60.92 1.47 -5.59
CA GLY A 230 60.68 0.52 -4.50
C GLY A 230 61.77 0.54 -3.42
N THR A 231 61.56 -0.25 -2.36
CA THR A 231 62.49 -0.35 -1.22
C THR A 231 63.25 -1.68 -1.26
N ALA A 232 64.57 -1.64 -1.10
CA ALA A 232 65.39 -2.83 -0.84
C ALA A 232 65.95 -2.79 0.60
N LYS A 233 65.93 -3.93 1.29
CA LYS A 233 66.41 -4.07 2.67
C LYS A 233 67.56 -5.07 2.72
N TRP A 234 68.55 -4.88 3.59
CA TRP A 234 69.50 -5.95 3.88
C TRP A 234 68.80 -7.02 4.73
N ASN A 235 68.95 -8.30 4.35
CA ASN A 235 68.33 -9.44 5.03
C ASN A 235 69.02 -9.85 6.34
N ASN A 236 69.90 -9.01 6.89
CA ASN A 236 70.74 -9.26 8.07
C ASN A 236 71.74 -10.43 7.98
N GLU A 237 71.88 -11.10 6.82
CA GLU A 237 72.92 -12.12 6.64
C GLU A 237 74.31 -11.51 6.49
N GLU A 238 75.34 -12.14 7.09
CA GLU A 238 76.73 -11.73 6.92
C GLU A 238 77.13 -11.73 5.42
N PRO A 239 77.58 -10.59 4.85
CA PRO A 239 78.07 -10.55 3.48
C PRO A 239 79.24 -11.51 3.26
N ILE A 240 79.17 -12.33 2.22
CA ILE A 240 80.29 -13.18 1.82
C ILE A 240 81.43 -12.28 1.38
N ARG A 241 82.61 -12.45 1.97
CA ARG A 241 83.86 -11.82 1.52
C ARG A 241 84.85 -12.88 1.07
N ILE A 242 85.36 -12.74 -0.14
CA ILE A 242 86.41 -13.59 -0.73
C ILE A 242 87.60 -12.68 -1.04
N GLU A 243 88.79 -13.07 -0.62
CA GLU A 243 90.02 -12.34 -0.88
C GLU A 243 90.50 -12.61 -2.31
N LEU A 244 90.71 -11.56 -3.10
CA LEU A 244 91.07 -11.69 -4.52
C LEU A 244 92.58 -11.53 -4.77
N GLU A 245 93.20 -10.54 -4.12
CA GLU A 245 94.56 -10.09 -4.42
C GLU A 245 95.12 -9.26 -3.25
N LYS A 246 96.44 -9.37 -3.00
CA LYS A 246 97.18 -8.48 -2.10
C LYS A 246 98.17 -7.65 -2.91
N SER A 247 98.05 -6.32 -2.81
CA SER A 247 98.90 -5.36 -3.51
C SER A 247 99.53 -4.37 -2.54
N VAL A 248 100.53 -3.61 -3.00
CA VAL A 248 101.09 -2.47 -2.25
C VAL A 248 100.07 -1.35 -1.97
N ARG A 249 98.89 -1.38 -2.60
CA ARG A 249 97.77 -0.44 -2.36
C ARG A 249 96.76 -0.96 -1.33
N GLY A 250 96.87 -2.22 -0.92
CA GLY A 250 95.92 -2.91 -0.04
C GLY A 250 95.40 -4.22 -0.63
N THR A 251 94.42 -4.80 0.05
CA THR A 251 93.82 -6.09 -0.32
C THR A 251 92.50 -5.90 -1.06
N SER A 252 92.35 -6.52 -2.23
CA SER A 252 91.10 -6.55 -2.99
C SER A 252 90.18 -7.66 -2.50
N TYR A 253 88.91 -7.33 -2.28
CA TYR A 253 87.87 -8.27 -1.85
C TYR A 253 86.70 -8.29 -2.83
N LEU A 254 86.21 -9.49 -3.14
CA LEU A 254 84.87 -9.72 -3.67
C LEU A 254 83.91 -9.81 -2.48
N ARG A 255 82.93 -8.91 -2.43
CA ARG A 255 81.82 -8.89 -1.47
C ARG A 255 80.54 -9.31 -2.20
N LEU A 256 79.86 -10.37 -1.77
CA LEU A 256 78.47 -10.63 -2.16
C LEU A 256 77.55 -10.32 -0.98
N LYS A 257 76.56 -9.45 -1.21
CA LYS A 257 75.52 -9.12 -0.23
C LYS A 257 74.15 -9.39 -0.83
N ARG A 258 73.28 -10.03 -0.04
CA ARG A 258 71.88 -10.32 -0.38
C ARG A 258 70.99 -9.22 0.19
N TYR A 259 70.02 -8.78 -0.60
CA TYR A 259 69.01 -7.80 -0.20
C TYR A 259 67.62 -8.36 -0.51
N GLU A 260 66.66 -8.09 0.35
CA GLU A 260 65.24 -8.37 0.15
C GLU A 260 64.60 -7.24 -0.66
N LEU A 261 63.71 -7.60 -1.59
CA LEU A 261 63.02 -6.65 -2.45
C LEU A 261 61.58 -6.43 -1.97
N TYR A 262 61.21 -5.15 -1.83
CA TYR A 262 59.85 -4.68 -1.57
C TYR A 262 59.49 -3.65 -2.66
N PRO A 263 59.21 -4.09 -3.90
CA PRO A 263 59.12 -3.22 -5.08
C PRO A 263 58.02 -2.16 -4.98
N PHE A 264 56.91 -2.46 -4.30
CA PHE A 264 55.80 -1.52 -4.11
C PHE A 264 55.86 -0.75 -2.78
N GLN A 265 56.89 -0.92 -1.96
CA GLN A 265 57.08 -0.13 -0.75
C GLN A 265 57.77 1.19 -1.06
N GLU A 266 57.08 2.31 -0.82
CA GLU A 266 57.60 3.67 -0.98
C GLU A 266 58.96 3.88 -0.29
N ASN A 267 59.96 4.30 -1.07
CA ASN A 267 61.30 4.62 -0.57
C ASN A 267 61.30 5.89 0.31
N LYS A 268 61.20 5.70 1.63
CA LYS A 268 61.22 6.76 2.65
C LYS A 268 62.53 7.55 2.75
N ALA A 269 63.62 7.12 2.09
CA ALA A 269 64.89 7.83 2.07
C ALA A 269 65.00 8.86 0.93
N GLY A 270 64.02 8.93 0.03
CA GLY A 270 64.04 9.78 -1.15
C GLY A 270 64.92 9.22 -2.28
N LYS A 271 64.90 9.90 -3.43
CA LYS A 271 65.48 9.38 -4.68
C LYS A 271 66.98 9.08 -4.55
N VAL A 272 67.38 7.87 -4.97
CA VAL A 272 68.76 7.37 -4.83
C VAL A 272 69.73 8.21 -5.67
N ARG A 273 70.57 9.03 -5.01
CA ARG A 273 71.60 9.82 -5.69
C ARG A 273 72.75 8.91 -6.16
N SER A 274 72.96 8.87 -7.47
CA SER A 274 74.03 8.09 -8.13
C SER A 274 75.42 8.71 -7.93
N SER A 275 76.07 8.45 -6.80
CA SER A 275 77.48 8.81 -6.61
C SER A 275 78.39 7.86 -7.43
N GLN A 276 78.68 8.22 -8.68
CA GLN A 276 79.66 7.51 -9.52
C GLN A 276 81.09 7.72 -9.00
N GLY A 277 81.49 6.92 -8.01
CA GLY A 277 82.86 6.79 -7.56
C GLY A 277 83.54 5.60 -8.24
N ALA A 278 84.52 5.85 -9.12
CA ALA A 278 85.20 4.85 -9.95
C ALA A 278 86.07 3.81 -9.17
N ALA A 279 85.92 3.71 -7.86
CA ALA A 279 86.68 2.83 -6.97
C ALA A 279 86.01 1.47 -6.67
N PHE A 280 84.73 1.30 -7.06
CA PHE A 280 83.95 0.08 -6.82
C PHE A 280 83.46 -0.48 -8.15
N LYS A 281 83.79 -1.76 -8.45
CA LYS A 281 83.14 -2.51 -9.54
C LYS A 281 81.91 -3.20 -8.93
N THR A 282 80.75 -3.12 -9.58
CA THR A 282 79.47 -3.62 -9.04
C THR A 282 78.65 -4.36 -10.10
N ALA A 283 78.08 -5.52 -9.76
CA ALA A 283 77.16 -6.25 -10.63
C ALA A 283 76.04 -6.94 -9.84
N ILE A 284 74.87 -7.07 -10.46
CA ILE A 284 73.81 -7.98 -10.00
C ILE A 284 74.17 -9.38 -10.48
N ILE A 285 74.16 -10.35 -9.56
CA ILE A 285 74.48 -11.74 -9.86
C ILE A 285 73.19 -12.56 -9.77
N LYS A 286 72.70 -13.06 -10.92
CA LYS A 286 71.54 -13.94 -11.02
C LYS A 286 71.96 -15.40 -11.18
N SER A 287 73.10 -15.68 -11.82
CA SER A 287 73.64 -17.03 -12.00
C SER A 287 75.10 -17.15 -11.56
N ARG A 288 75.59 -18.39 -11.42
CA ARG A 288 77.03 -18.67 -11.23
C ARG A 288 77.87 -18.09 -12.37
N LYS A 289 77.38 -18.19 -13.62
CA LYS A 289 78.08 -17.63 -14.79
C LYS A 289 78.22 -16.11 -14.67
N ASP A 290 77.20 -15.40 -14.18
CA ASP A 290 77.26 -13.94 -14.01
C ASP A 290 78.41 -13.54 -13.06
N LEU A 291 78.69 -14.37 -12.03
CA LEU A 291 79.79 -14.15 -11.09
C LEU A 291 81.15 -14.42 -11.74
N GLU A 292 81.26 -15.49 -12.53
CA GLU A 292 82.47 -15.87 -13.27
C GLU A 292 82.79 -14.83 -14.37
N ASP A 293 81.78 -14.37 -15.11
CA ASP A 293 81.87 -13.29 -16.10
C ASP A 293 82.25 -11.95 -15.43
N PHE A 294 81.64 -11.61 -14.28
CA PHE A 294 81.96 -10.38 -13.53
C PHE A 294 83.39 -10.38 -12.97
N LEU A 295 83.87 -11.51 -12.47
CA LEU A 295 85.27 -11.69 -12.05
C LEU A 295 86.22 -11.55 -13.25
N THR A 296 85.91 -12.22 -14.36
CA THR A 296 86.73 -12.20 -15.59
C THR A 296 86.81 -10.78 -16.18
N ALA A 297 85.68 -10.08 -16.31
CA ALA A 297 85.63 -8.66 -16.71
C ALA A 297 86.32 -7.74 -15.69
N SER A 298 86.46 -8.19 -14.44
CA SER A 298 87.21 -7.49 -13.39
C SER A 298 88.71 -7.78 -13.38
N GLN A 299 89.20 -8.66 -14.28
CA GLN A 299 90.58 -9.16 -14.41
C GLN A 299 91.00 -10.22 -13.36
N TYR A 300 90.03 -10.93 -12.77
CA TYR A 300 90.26 -12.02 -11.82
C TYR A 300 89.82 -13.36 -12.41
N ALA A 301 90.70 -14.37 -12.37
CA ALA A 301 90.42 -15.70 -12.92
C ALA A 301 89.55 -16.53 -11.95
N PRO A 302 88.30 -16.90 -12.31
CA PRO A 302 87.36 -17.48 -11.34
C PRO A 302 87.82 -18.82 -10.72
N ALA A 303 88.58 -19.62 -11.49
CA ALA A 303 89.13 -20.90 -11.04
C ALA A 303 90.20 -20.78 -9.94
N GLY A 304 90.66 -19.57 -9.60
CA GLY A 304 91.60 -19.33 -8.50
C GLY A 304 90.95 -19.22 -7.10
N TYR A 305 89.63 -19.33 -6.98
CA TYR A 305 88.90 -19.00 -5.76
C TYR A 305 87.86 -20.06 -5.39
N ASP A 306 87.67 -20.31 -4.09
CA ASP A 306 86.50 -21.04 -3.58
C ASP A 306 85.25 -20.15 -3.71
N LEU A 307 84.38 -20.51 -4.65
CA LEU A 307 83.10 -19.84 -4.88
C LEU A 307 81.91 -20.61 -4.31
N ASP A 308 82.08 -21.71 -3.58
CA ASP A 308 80.97 -22.59 -3.19
C ASP A 308 80.00 -21.94 -2.20
N ARG A 309 80.49 -21.11 -1.27
CA ARG A 309 79.60 -20.30 -0.40
C ARG A 309 78.78 -19.30 -1.23
N ALA A 310 79.37 -18.72 -2.28
CA ALA A 310 78.69 -17.79 -3.18
C ALA A 310 77.66 -18.52 -4.07
N ASN A 311 78.05 -19.64 -4.67
CA ASN A 311 77.17 -20.51 -5.48
C ASN A 311 75.92 -20.95 -4.69
N ARG A 312 76.08 -21.35 -3.42
CA ARG A 312 74.95 -21.69 -2.54
C ARG A 312 74.02 -20.49 -2.30
N VAL A 313 74.54 -19.28 -2.07
CA VAL A 313 73.69 -18.09 -1.89
C VAL A 313 72.98 -17.68 -3.19
N ILE A 314 73.63 -17.80 -4.35
CA ILE A 314 73.00 -17.54 -5.66
C ILE A 314 71.85 -18.54 -5.91
N ALA A 315 72.09 -19.84 -5.70
CA ALA A 315 71.07 -20.88 -5.85
C ALA A 315 69.87 -20.66 -4.92
N ASN A 316 70.13 -20.38 -3.63
CA ASN A 316 69.08 -20.09 -2.66
C ASN A 316 68.29 -18.82 -3.02
N THR A 317 68.94 -17.80 -3.58
CA THR A 317 68.28 -16.57 -4.05
C THR A 317 67.36 -16.85 -5.24
N LEU A 318 67.80 -17.67 -6.21
CA LEU A 318 66.97 -18.10 -7.33
C LEU A 318 65.73 -18.88 -6.86
N GLN A 319 65.89 -19.82 -5.92
CA GLN A 319 64.79 -20.59 -5.36
C GLN A 319 63.80 -19.69 -4.58
N ASN A 320 64.31 -18.78 -3.75
CA ASN A 320 63.49 -17.81 -3.02
C ASN A 320 62.71 -16.89 -3.97
N ASN A 321 63.32 -16.48 -5.09
CA ASN A 321 62.67 -15.64 -6.10
C ASN A 321 61.56 -16.38 -6.85
N ALA A 322 61.77 -17.64 -7.23
CA ALA A 322 60.74 -18.45 -7.87
C ALA A 322 59.52 -18.63 -6.95
N ALA A 323 59.73 -18.95 -5.67
CA ALA A 323 58.66 -19.06 -4.68
C ALA A 323 57.93 -17.74 -4.42
N ALA A 324 58.65 -16.61 -4.39
CA ALA A 324 58.05 -15.28 -4.23
C ALA A 324 57.23 -14.85 -5.46
N GLU A 325 57.69 -15.18 -6.67
CA GLU A 325 56.95 -14.94 -7.91
C GLU A 325 55.70 -15.84 -8.02
N GLU A 326 55.79 -17.12 -7.66
CA GLU A 326 54.64 -18.03 -7.61
C GLU A 326 53.58 -17.52 -6.62
N GLY A 327 53.97 -17.21 -5.38
CA GLY A 327 53.07 -16.64 -4.37
C GLY A 327 52.47 -15.28 -4.78
N LEU A 328 53.23 -14.43 -5.49
CA LEU A 328 52.71 -13.18 -6.05
C LEU A 328 51.63 -13.40 -7.10
N ASN A 329 51.86 -14.33 -8.02
CA ASN A 329 50.89 -14.71 -9.06
C ASN A 329 49.62 -15.32 -8.44
N GLU A 330 49.74 -16.19 -7.43
CA GLU A 330 48.60 -16.77 -6.72
C GLU A 330 47.76 -15.71 -5.98
N GLN A 331 48.39 -14.78 -5.26
CA GLN A 331 47.67 -13.75 -4.52
C GLN A 331 46.97 -12.77 -5.46
N ILE A 332 47.65 -12.26 -6.50
CA ILE A 332 47.02 -11.37 -7.50
C ILE A 332 45.84 -12.07 -8.16
N LYS A 333 45.97 -13.35 -8.53
CA LYS A 333 44.88 -14.16 -9.08
C LYS A 333 43.71 -14.31 -8.09
N SER A 334 43.99 -14.59 -6.81
CA SER A 334 42.94 -14.70 -5.78
C SER A 334 42.15 -13.40 -5.61
N PHE A 335 42.82 -12.24 -5.64
CA PHE A 335 42.14 -10.94 -5.62
C PHE A 335 41.38 -10.64 -6.93
N GLN A 336 41.94 -11.01 -8.09
CA GLN A 336 41.30 -10.89 -9.40
C GLN A 336 39.99 -11.70 -9.45
N ASP A 337 40.01 -12.97 -9.06
CA ASP A 337 38.84 -13.86 -9.08
C ASP A 337 37.73 -13.37 -8.13
N ARG A 338 38.09 -12.82 -6.95
CA ARG A 338 37.14 -12.18 -6.03
C ARG A 338 36.50 -10.93 -6.63
N ILE A 339 37.28 -10.06 -7.26
CA ILE A 339 36.76 -8.85 -7.90
C ILE A 339 35.89 -9.18 -9.12
N LEU A 340 36.27 -10.16 -9.94
CA LEU A 340 35.45 -10.65 -11.06
C LEU A 340 34.11 -11.23 -10.58
N ASN A 341 34.09 -11.98 -9.47
CA ASN A 341 32.87 -12.47 -8.84
C ASN A 341 31.95 -11.32 -8.39
N LEU A 342 32.51 -10.30 -7.72
CA LEU A 342 31.77 -9.10 -7.31
C LEU A 342 31.26 -8.28 -8.52
N GLN A 343 32.05 -8.15 -9.59
CA GLN A 343 31.62 -7.52 -10.85
C GLN A 343 30.48 -8.30 -11.51
N GLY A 344 30.51 -9.63 -11.49
CA GLY A 344 29.42 -10.50 -11.96
C GLY A 344 28.13 -10.35 -11.14
N LYS A 345 28.25 -10.19 -9.82
CA LYS A 345 27.10 -9.86 -8.94
C LYS A 345 26.54 -8.46 -9.27
N ILE A 346 27.40 -7.47 -9.49
CA ILE A 346 26.98 -6.11 -9.88
C ILE A 346 26.27 -6.12 -11.24
N SER A 347 26.75 -6.87 -12.25
CA SER A 347 26.09 -6.95 -13.55
C SER A 347 24.73 -7.67 -13.46
N ALA A 348 24.63 -8.74 -12.68
CA ALA A 348 23.37 -9.43 -12.39
C ALA A 348 22.35 -8.51 -11.69
N SER A 349 22.73 -7.86 -10.58
CA SER A 349 21.87 -6.91 -9.87
C SER A 349 21.48 -5.70 -10.73
N ARG A 350 22.37 -5.21 -11.63
CA ARG A 350 22.04 -4.15 -12.58
C ARG A 350 21.02 -4.59 -13.64
N SER A 351 21.15 -5.82 -14.14
CA SER A 351 20.19 -6.41 -15.09
C SER A 351 18.80 -6.52 -14.46
N GLU A 352 18.70 -7.11 -13.27
CA GLU A 352 17.44 -7.26 -12.56
C GLU A 352 16.85 -5.92 -12.10
N ARG A 353 17.68 -4.92 -11.77
CA ARG A 353 17.17 -3.57 -11.50
C ARG A 353 16.48 -2.97 -12.73
N GLU A 354 16.96 -3.27 -13.93
CA GLU A 354 16.39 -2.74 -15.18
C GLU A 354 15.14 -3.53 -15.64
N THR A 355 15.07 -4.84 -15.39
CA THR A 355 13.81 -5.61 -15.54
C THR A 355 12.74 -5.06 -14.61
N GLN A 356 13.05 -4.82 -13.34
CA GLN A 356 12.14 -4.23 -12.35
C GLN A 356 11.71 -2.81 -12.70
N LYS A 357 12.60 -1.95 -13.24
CA LYS A 357 12.21 -0.64 -13.77
C LYS A 357 11.25 -0.73 -14.96
N SER A 358 11.47 -1.67 -15.87
CA SER A 358 10.56 -1.90 -17.00
C SER A 358 9.17 -2.37 -16.54
N LEU A 359 9.12 -3.17 -15.47
CA LEU A 359 7.89 -3.62 -14.83
C LEU A 359 7.19 -2.48 -14.07
N LEU A 360 7.95 -1.65 -13.35
CA LEU A 360 7.46 -0.46 -12.66
C LEU A 360 6.74 0.48 -13.62
N LYS A 361 7.37 0.84 -14.74
CA LYS A 361 6.78 1.73 -15.74
C LYS A 361 5.46 1.18 -16.29
N ARG A 362 5.40 -0.11 -16.63
CA ARG A 362 4.16 -0.78 -17.08
C ARG A 362 3.07 -0.74 -16.01
N ARG A 363 3.41 -0.95 -14.73
CA ARG A 363 2.48 -0.87 -13.61
C ARG A 363 1.98 0.55 -13.37
N GLU A 364 2.84 1.56 -13.51
CA GLU A 364 2.46 2.98 -13.40
C GLU A 364 1.55 3.42 -14.56
N GLU A 365 1.81 2.96 -15.79
CA GLU A 365 0.92 3.16 -16.95
C GLU A 365 -0.47 2.50 -16.75
N SER A 366 -0.51 1.29 -16.17
CA SER A 366 -1.77 0.61 -15.80
C SER A 366 -2.51 1.32 -14.65
N TYR A 367 -1.79 1.76 -13.61
CA TYR A 367 -2.35 2.50 -12.48
C TYR A 367 -2.96 3.83 -12.92
N TYR A 368 -2.29 4.56 -13.82
CA TYR A 368 -2.82 5.82 -14.35
C TYR A 368 -4.17 5.61 -15.05
N LYS A 369 -4.27 4.61 -15.95
CA LYS A 369 -5.55 4.27 -16.62
C LYS A 369 -6.64 3.95 -15.60
N LEU A 370 -6.35 3.05 -14.66
CA LEU A 370 -7.27 2.63 -13.61
C LEU A 370 -7.71 3.80 -12.71
N SER A 371 -6.83 4.80 -12.48
CA SER A 371 -7.18 6.00 -11.72
C SER A 371 -8.16 6.93 -12.46
N VAL A 372 -8.10 6.97 -13.80
CA VAL A 372 -9.07 7.67 -14.64
C VAL A 372 -10.41 6.92 -14.64
N ASP A 373 -10.38 5.59 -14.74
CA ASP A 373 -11.59 4.75 -14.69
C ASP A 373 -12.33 4.91 -13.34
N VAL A 374 -11.61 4.97 -12.21
CA VAL A 374 -12.20 5.24 -10.88
C VAL A 374 -12.82 6.65 -10.80
N ALA A 375 -12.24 7.65 -11.47
CA ALA A 375 -12.79 9.01 -11.50
C ALA A 375 -14.07 9.11 -12.34
N ASP A 376 -14.11 8.46 -13.50
CA ASP A 376 -15.29 8.37 -14.37
C ASP A 376 -16.44 7.59 -13.68
N ILE A 377 -16.14 6.45 -13.05
CA ILE A 377 -17.13 5.69 -12.26
C ILE A 377 -17.64 6.53 -11.07
N ARG A 378 -16.78 7.33 -10.41
CA ARG A 378 -17.21 8.24 -9.34
C ARG A 378 -18.21 9.29 -9.85
N SER A 379 -17.92 9.97 -10.97
CA SER A 379 -18.85 10.93 -11.57
C SER A 379 -20.21 10.29 -11.88
N LYS A 380 -20.19 9.10 -12.50
CA LYS A 380 -21.41 8.33 -12.82
C LYS A 380 -22.19 7.93 -11.57
N LYS A 381 -21.51 7.59 -10.47
CA LYS A 381 -22.14 7.32 -9.17
C LYS A 381 -22.80 8.57 -8.58
N GLU A 382 -22.13 9.73 -8.63
CA GLU A 382 -22.68 11.01 -8.14
C GLU A 382 -23.89 11.48 -8.98
N ASP A 383 -23.91 11.20 -10.28
CA ASP A 383 -25.09 11.37 -11.13
C ASP A 383 -26.24 10.42 -10.76
N ALA A 384 -25.92 9.15 -10.45
CA ALA A 384 -26.90 8.15 -10.07
C ALA A 384 -27.50 8.41 -8.67
N GLU A 385 -26.71 8.92 -7.72
CA GLU A 385 -27.21 9.33 -6.40
C GLU A 385 -28.18 10.52 -6.53
N ARG A 386 -27.83 11.54 -7.33
CA ARG A 386 -28.72 12.68 -7.61
C ARG A 386 -30.04 12.23 -8.26
N ALA A 387 -29.98 11.32 -9.22
CA ALA A 387 -31.17 10.73 -9.85
C ALA A 387 -32.00 9.88 -8.86
N PHE A 388 -31.36 9.15 -7.95
CA PHE A 388 -32.02 8.39 -6.90
C PHE A 388 -32.76 9.30 -5.90
N VAL A 389 -32.10 10.33 -5.39
CA VAL A 389 -32.71 11.34 -4.50
C VAL A 389 -33.88 12.04 -5.21
N GLN A 390 -33.73 12.44 -6.47
CA GLN A 390 -34.82 13.06 -7.24
C GLN A 390 -36.01 12.10 -7.41
N ALA A 391 -35.77 10.82 -7.72
CA ALA A 391 -36.82 9.82 -7.84
C ALA A 391 -37.52 9.53 -6.50
N GLN A 392 -36.76 9.49 -5.40
CA GLN A 392 -37.31 9.36 -4.04
C GLN A 392 -38.21 10.55 -3.68
N THR A 393 -37.73 11.78 -3.85
CA THR A 393 -38.51 13.00 -3.60
C THR A 393 -39.77 13.06 -4.48
N THR A 394 -39.68 12.60 -5.73
CA THR A 394 -40.83 12.51 -6.64
C THR A 394 -41.85 11.48 -6.15
N LEU A 395 -41.41 10.30 -5.70
CA LEU A 395 -42.29 9.26 -5.16
C LEU A 395 -42.94 9.68 -3.84
N GLN A 396 -42.18 10.29 -2.91
CA GLN A 396 -42.74 10.87 -1.69
C GLN A 396 -43.76 11.97 -2.03
N GLY A 397 -43.43 12.90 -2.92
CA GLY A 397 -44.35 13.95 -3.37
C GLY A 397 -45.64 13.43 -4.01
N LYS A 398 -45.56 12.32 -4.77
CA LYS A 398 -46.74 11.65 -5.36
C LYS A 398 -47.56 10.82 -4.36
N LYS A 399 -46.94 10.29 -3.29
CA LYS A 399 -47.68 9.68 -2.17
C LYS A 399 -48.28 10.71 -1.22
N ARG A 400 -47.63 11.87 -1.04
CA ARG A 400 -47.98 12.87 -0.01
C ARG A 400 -49.39 13.44 -0.19
N VAL A 401 -49.82 13.66 -1.42
CA VAL A 401 -51.11 14.29 -1.73
C VAL A 401 -51.95 13.37 -2.62
N HIS A 402 -53.16 13.09 -2.17
CA HIS A 402 -54.19 12.36 -2.92
C HIS A 402 -55.47 13.20 -2.95
N GLU A 403 -56.09 13.30 -4.11
CA GLU A 403 -57.42 13.92 -4.26
C GLU A 403 -58.40 12.79 -4.63
N SER A 404 -59.47 12.66 -3.86
CA SER A 404 -60.44 11.57 -3.96
C SER A 404 -61.86 12.12 -4.06
N ILE A 405 -62.74 11.40 -4.75
CA ILE A 405 -64.16 11.72 -4.84
C ILE A 405 -64.94 10.77 -3.92
N ILE A 406 -65.56 11.34 -2.89
CA ILE A 406 -66.44 10.64 -1.96
C ILE A 406 -67.89 10.96 -2.31
N ILE A 407 -68.74 9.94 -2.42
CA ILE A 407 -70.17 10.10 -2.69
C ILE A 407 -70.94 9.75 -1.43
N LYS A 408 -71.80 10.65 -0.93
CA LYS A 408 -72.72 10.35 0.17
C LYS A 408 -74.17 10.57 -0.25
N THR A 409 -75.02 9.67 0.25
CA THR A 409 -76.47 9.80 0.22
C THR A 409 -76.96 10.15 1.63
N ALA A 410 -77.88 11.11 1.71
CA ALA A 410 -78.59 11.52 2.91
C ALA A 410 -80.10 11.53 2.66
N LEU A 411 -80.87 11.40 3.74
CA LEU A 411 -82.33 11.53 3.74
C LEU A 411 -82.70 12.53 4.84
N ALA A 412 -83.31 13.64 4.46
CA ALA A 412 -83.67 14.72 5.35
C ALA A 412 -85.20 14.79 5.51
N ALA A 413 -85.70 14.53 6.72
CA ALA A 413 -87.08 14.84 7.07
C ALA A 413 -87.20 16.35 7.37
N THR A 414 -88.17 17.03 6.76
CA THR A 414 -88.38 18.46 6.99
C THR A 414 -89.03 18.69 8.37
N LYS A 415 -88.63 19.74 9.09
CA LYS A 415 -89.14 20.04 10.44
C LYS A 415 -89.80 21.42 10.47
N GLY A 416 -91.11 21.44 10.67
CA GLY A 416 -91.89 22.66 10.86
C GLY A 416 -91.77 23.61 9.68
N SER A 417 -91.06 24.73 9.85
CA SER A 417 -90.87 25.78 8.84
C SER A 417 -89.58 25.67 8.02
N GLN A 418 -88.73 24.65 8.24
CA GLN A 418 -87.48 24.49 7.48
C GLN A 418 -87.75 24.16 6.02
N THR A 419 -87.02 24.79 5.10
CA THR A 419 -87.13 24.43 3.67
C THR A 419 -86.50 23.05 3.39
N PRO A 420 -86.90 22.38 2.29
CA PRO A 420 -86.21 21.21 1.77
C PRO A 420 -84.68 21.37 1.63
N ALA A 421 -84.20 22.56 1.28
CA ALA A 421 -82.77 22.85 1.16
C ALA A 421 -82.08 22.95 2.52
N GLU A 422 -82.71 23.59 3.50
CA GLU A 422 -82.15 23.74 4.85
C GLU A 422 -82.03 22.41 5.58
N ALA A 423 -83.09 21.60 5.55
CA ALA A 423 -83.08 20.26 6.14
C ALA A 423 -82.02 19.37 5.46
N SER A 424 -81.88 19.48 4.14
CA SER A 424 -80.88 18.74 3.37
C SER A 424 -79.44 19.19 3.66
N ALA A 425 -79.22 20.49 3.83
CA ALA A 425 -77.90 21.02 4.18
C ALA A 425 -77.44 20.41 5.52
N GLU A 426 -78.19 20.56 6.61
CA GLU A 426 -77.77 20.06 7.93
C GLU A 426 -77.49 18.54 7.95
N VAL A 427 -78.33 17.71 7.32
CA VAL A 427 -78.09 16.26 7.29
C VAL A 427 -76.88 15.88 6.42
N ILE A 428 -76.50 16.70 5.44
CA ILE A 428 -75.22 16.54 4.74
C ILE A 428 -74.04 17.04 5.58
N LEU A 429 -74.19 18.12 6.36
CA LEU A 429 -73.13 18.65 7.23
C LEU A 429 -72.70 17.64 8.29
N ASP A 430 -73.63 16.86 8.82
CA ASP A 430 -73.36 15.78 9.78
C ASP A 430 -72.59 14.59 9.15
N LYS A 431 -72.57 14.48 7.82
CA LYS A 431 -71.78 13.49 7.08
C LYS A 431 -70.41 13.96 6.64
N LEU A 432 -70.01 15.21 6.89
CA LEU A 432 -68.70 15.71 6.44
C LEU A 432 -67.53 15.00 7.12
N GLU A 433 -67.67 14.58 8.38
CA GLU A 433 -66.61 13.81 9.04
C GLU A 433 -66.56 12.35 8.56
N GLU A 434 -67.71 11.77 8.16
CA GLU A 434 -67.79 10.50 7.42
C GLU A 434 -67.03 10.62 6.07
N VAL A 435 -67.23 11.73 5.35
CA VAL A 435 -66.52 12.06 4.10
C VAL A 435 -65.00 12.21 4.31
N ARG A 436 -64.57 12.92 5.37
CA ARG A 436 -63.15 13.05 5.70
C ARG A 436 -62.53 11.69 6.03
N ASN A 437 -63.21 10.85 6.81
CA ASN A 437 -62.67 9.55 7.23
C ASN A 437 -62.64 8.52 6.09
N ASP A 438 -63.62 8.52 5.18
CA ASP A 438 -63.56 7.74 3.93
C ASP A 438 -62.34 8.14 3.09
N ALA A 439 -62.10 9.45 2.92
CA ALA A 439 -60.97 9.95 2.15
C ALA A 439 -59.61 9.59 2.79
N LYS A 440 -59.48 9.74 4.12
CA LYS A 440 -58.30 9.26 4.88
C LYS A 440 -58.07 7.76 4.67
N THR A 441 -59.13 6.96 4.62
CA THR A 441 -59.06 5.51 4.43
C THR A 441 -58.65 5.12 3.00
N GLN A 442 -59.16 5.82 1.99
CA GLN A 442 -58.76 5.63 0.58
C GLN A 442 -57.31 6.07 0.34
N HIS A 443 -56.85 7.16 0.97
CA HIS A 443 -55.44 7.57 0.92
C HIS A 443 -54.53 6.57 1.64
N SER A 444 -54.90 6.13 2.85
CA SER A 444 -54.11 5.19 3.65
C SER A 444 -53.91 3.87 2.91
N SER A 445 -54.99 3.23 2.46
CA SER A 445 -54.96 1.93 1.77
C SER A 445 -54.24 1.96 0.42
N SER A 446 -54.12 3.13 -0.22
CA SER A 446 -53.33 3.31 -1.44
C SER A 446 -51.88 3.78 -1.20
N ALA A 447 -51.58 4.32 -0.01
CA ALA A 447 -50.21 4.66 0.40
C ALA A 447 -49.46 3.46 1.01
N THR A 448 -50.15 2.54 1.70
CA THR A 448 -49.59 1.35 2.35
C THR A 448 -49.29 0.22 1.36
N GLU A 449 -48.09 0.24 0.78
CA GLU A 449 -47.47 -0.95 0.18
C GLU A 449 -46.17 -1.28 0.92
N VAL A 450 -45.98 -2.57 1.22
CA VAL A 450 -44.92 -3.10 2.08
C VAL A 450 -43.51 -2.67 1.64
N THR A 451 -42.78 -2.02 2.56
CA THR A 451 -41.35 -1.74 2.45
C THR A 451 -40.53 -2.90 3.04
N ASN A 452 -39.71 -3.54 2.21
CA ASN A 452 -38.51 -4.29 2.61
C ASN A 452 -38.66 -5.60 3.44
N PHE A 453 -39.78 -6.32 3.38
CA PHE A 453 -39.93 -7.69 3.95
C PHE A 453 -39.72 -7.88 5.47
N GLN A 454 -39.40 -6.83 6.22
CA GLN A 454 -39.50 -6.80 7.67
C GLN A 454 -40.69 -5.95 8.07
N VAL A 455 -41.55 -6.50 8.95
CA VAL A 455 -42.46 -5.67 9.75
C VAL A 455 -41.61 -5.03 10.85
N THR A 456 -40.87 -3.97 10.51
CA THR A 456 -40.35 -3.06 11.53
C THR A 456 -41.54 -2.39 12.20
N SER A 457 -41.64 -2.55 13.51
CA SER A 457 -42.76 -2.08 14.32
C SER A 457 -43.00 -0.58 14.17
N GLU A 458 -44.28 -0.22 14.25
CA GLU A 458 -44.88 1.11 14.12
C GLU A 458 -44.07 2.20 14.86
N THR A 459 -43.12 2.81 14.16
CA THR A 459 -42.19 3.80 14.75
C THR A 459 -42.78 5.20 14.70
N THR A 460 -43.96 5.33 15.33
CA THR A 460 -44.45 6.52 16.03
C THR A 460 -44.51 7.86 15.28
N THR A 461 -44.43 7.87 13.95
CA THR A 461 -44.88 9.01 13.13
C THR A 461 -46.36 8.82 12.79
N GLN A 462 -47.24 9.34 13.65
CA GLN A 462 -48.65 9.56 13.27
C GLN A 462 -48.67 10.68 12.22
N SER A 463 -48.58 10.30 10.94
CA SER A 463 -48.78 11.24 9.85
C SER A 463 -50.20 11.77 9.94
N ILE A 464 -50.34 13.04 10.32
CA ILE A 464 -51.64 13.69 10.43
C ILE A 464 -52.18 13.82 9.00
N THR A 465 -53.12 12.95 8.64
CA THR A 465 -53.76 12.95 7.34
C THR A 465 -54.81 14.05 7.32
N GLU A 466 -54.39 15.29 7.04
CA GLU A 466 -55.30 16.42 6.87
C GLU A 466 -56.21 16.11 5.67
N ALA A 467 -57.52 16.03 5.92
CA ALA A 467 -58.52 15.69 4.92
C ALA A 467 -59.46 16.89 4.75
N ARG A 468 -59.18 17.72 3.74
CA ARG A 468 -59.89 18.95 3.48
C ARG A 468 -60.80 18.80 2.28
N ILE A 469 -62.06 19.20 2.41
CA ILE A 469 -62.99 19.22 1.28
C ILE A 469 -62.64 20.42 0.37
N THR A 470 -62.44 20.18 -0.93
CA THR A 470 -62.00 21.21 -1.89
C THR A 470 -63.07 21.57 -2.92
N ALA A 471 -64.02 20.68 -3.19
CA ALA A 471 -65.20 21.00 -3.99
C ALA A 471 -66.39 20.09 -3.63
N VAL A 472 -67.60 20.59 -3.89
CA VAL A 472 -68.86 19.84 -3.78
C VAL A 472 -69.63 19.85 -5.11
N ARG A 473 -70.50 18.85 -5.31
CA ARG A 473 -71.36 18.74 -6.49
C ARG A 473 -72.65 18.00 -6.15
N LEU A 474 -73.80 18.57 -6.51
CA LEU A 474 -75.11 17.98 -6.26
C LEU A 474 -75.47 16.97 -7.35
N ILE A 475 -75.54 15.68 -6.99
CA ILE A 475 -75.85 14.56 -7.90
C ILE A 475 -77.36 14.47 -8.11
N SER A 476 -78.15 14.43 -7.04
CA SER A 476 -79.60 14.44 -7.13
C SER A 476 -80.26 15.00 -5.88
N PHE A 477 -81.46 15.56 -6.08
CA PHE A 477 -82.32 16.12 -5.04
C PHE A 477 -83.76 15.62 -5.29
N VAL A 478 -84.21 14.61 -4.54
CA VAL A 478 -85.41 13.81 -4.87
C VAL A 478 -86.41 13.87 -3.71
N ASN A 479 -87.64 14.28 -4.00
CA ASN A 479 -88.74 14.26 -3.03
C ASN A 479 -89.22 12.82 -2.80
N GLU A 480 -89.33 12.39 -1.54
CA GLU A 480 -89.82 11.07 -1.11
C GLU A 480 -91.06 11.19 -0.20
N GLY A 481 -91.81 12.30 -0.28
CA GLY A 481 -92.97 12.62 0.55
C GLY A 481 -92.60 13.59 1.67
N ASP A 482 -92.72 13.16 2.93
CA ASP A 482 -92.37 13.95 4.11
C ASP A 482 -90.84 14.14 4.31
N SER A 483 -90.04 13.58 3.39
CA SER A 483 -88.58 13.63 3.42
C SER A 483 -87.99 13.77 2.01
N VAL A 484 -86.77 14.29 1.95
CA VAL A 484 -86.05 14.55 0.71
C VAL A 484 -84.71 13.83 0.73
N ARG A 485 -84.44 13.05 -0.32
CA ARG A 485 -83.19 12.35 -0.53
C ARG A 485 -82.22 13.22 -1.31
N VAL A 486 -81.02 13.38 -0.77
CA VAL A 486 -79.96 14.17 -1.41
C VAL A 486 -78.72 13.32 -1.60
N LYS A 487 -78.17 13.35 -2.82
CA LYS A 487 -76.90 12.73 -3.17
C LYS A 487 -75.91 13.81 -3.55
N MET A 488 -74.74 13.80 -2.91
CA MET A 488 -73.67 14.75 -3.18
C MET A 488 -72.34 14.04 -3.35
N ALA A 489 -71.51 14.61 -4.23
CA ALA A 489 -70.10 14.28 -4.38
C ALA A 489 -69.25 15.34 -3.69
N PHE A 490 -68.17 14.89 -3.04
CA PHE A 490 -67.20 15.70 -2.35
C PHE A 490 -65.84 15.36 -2.93
N ARG A 491 -65.16 16.33 -3.57
CA ARG A 491 -63.74 16.19 -3.89
C ARG A 491 -62.98 16.56 -2.62
N VAL A 492 -62.24 15.60 -2.07
CA VAL A 492 -61.51 15.72 -0.81
C VAL A 492 -60.03 15.60 -1.11
N ARG A 493 -59.25 16.60 -0.70
CA ARG A 493 -57.79 16.55 -0.76
C ARG A 493 -57.27 16.06 0.57
N THR A 494 -56.52 14.98 0.51
CA THR A 494 -55.82 14.38 1.64
C THR A 494 -54.32 14.67 1.52
N VAL A 495 -53.72 15.13 2.62
CA VAL A 495 -52.29 15.44 2.71
C VAL A 495 -51.70 14.68 3.89
N LEU A 496 -50.66 13.90 3.63
CA LEU A 496 -49.79 13.36 4.67
C LEU A 496 -48.80 14.46 5.08
N GLU A 497 -48.80 14.86 6.34
CA GLU A 497 -47.67 15.60 6.92
C GLU A 497 -46.71 14.65 7.62
N GLU A 498 -45.45 14.67 7.20
CA GLU A 498 -44.33 14.09 7.96
C GLU A 498 -44.01 15.08 9.10
N GLN A 499 -44.50 14.79 10.31
CA GLN A 499 -44.21 15.60 11.49
C GLN A 499 -42.71 15.47 11.85
N PRO A 500 -41.95 16.58 11.98
CA PRO A 500 -40.55 16.50 12.36
C PRO A 500 -40.41 15.97 13.81
N PRO A 501 -39.34 15.21 14.11
CA PRO A 501 -39.16 14.61 15.44
C PRO A 501 -39.08 15.69 16.53
N ALA A 502 -39.79 15.45 17.63
CA ALA A 502 -40.11 16.48 18.64
C ALA A 502 -38.92 17.02 19.47
N GLU A 503 -37.69 16.55 19.24
CA GLU A 503 -36.52 16.95 20.04
C GLU A 503 -35.91 18.31 19.64
N GLU A 504 -36.15 18.79 18.41
CA GLU A 504 -35.43 19.97 17.89
C GLU A 504 -36.07 21.32 18.24
N GLN A 505 -37.32 21.36 18.72
CA GLN A 505 -37.97 22.60 19.17
C GLN A 505 -37.58 23.02 20.60
N ALA A 506 -36.83 22.20 21.33
CA ALA A 506 -36.48 22.43 22.74
C ALA A 506 -35.18 23.24 22.98
N LYS A 507 -34.57 23.85 21.95
CA LYS A 507 -33.26 24.54 22.05
C LYS A 507 -33.23 25.97 21.51
N THR A 508 -34.15 26.82 21.98
CA THR A 508 -34.10 28.28 21.83
C THR A 508 -34.01 29.00 23.19
N GLY A 509 -33.04 28.58 24.02
CA GLY A 509 -32.63 29.24 25.27
C GLY A 509 -31.49 30.27 25.06
N PRO A 510 -31.30 31.24 25.98
CA PRO A 510 -30.62 32.50 25.65
C PRO A 510 -29.08 32.45 25.58
N LYS A 511 -28.59 33.38 24.76
CA LYS A 511 -27.18 33.67 24.42
C LYS A 511 -26.36 34.20 25.62
N PRO A 512 -25.25 33.54 26.03
CA PRO A 512 -24.29 34.11 26.98
C PRO A 512 -23.50 35.28 26.37
N PRO A 513 -22.99 36.23 27.18
CA PRO A 513 -22.27 37.40 26.70
C PRO A 513 -20.82 37.11 26.29
N VAL A 514 -20.26 37.99 25.45
CA VAL A 514 -18.85 38.00 25.06
C VAL A 514 -17.99 38.58 26.18
N GLN A 515 -16.84 37.96 26.48
CA GLN A 515 -15.71 38.60 27.16
C GLN A 515 -14.43 38.48 26.31
N ALA A 516 -13.45 39.35 26.61
CA ALA A 516 -12.42 39.77 25.65
C ALA A 516 -11.02 39.16 25.89
N LYS A 517 -10.10 39.42 24.96
CA LYS A 517 -8.71 38.93 24.96
C LYS A 517 -7.79 39.74 25.88
N THR A 518 -7.05 39.04 26.75
CA THR A 518 -5.68 39.34 27.25
C THR A 518 -5.20 38.11 28.03
N GLY A 519 -3.95 37.66 28.04
CA GLY A 519 -2.74 38.09 27.30
C GLY A 519 -1.59 37.09 27.55
N GLN A 520 -0.55 37.11 26.71
CA GLN A 520 0.74 36.43 26.93
C GLN A 520 1.56 37.19 28.02
N PRO A 521 2.65 36.65 28.65
CA PRO A 521 3.75 35.96 27.93
C PRO A 521 4.65 34.93 28.67
N VAL A 522 5.59 34.36 27.88
CA VAL A 522 6.97 33.93 28.24
C VAL A 522 7.19 32.72 29.19
N ALA A 523 8.20 31.92 28.82
CA ALA A 523 8.78 30.82 29.60
C ALA A 523 10.27 31.08 29.88
N PRO A 524 10.92 30.33 30.78
CA PRO A 524 12.36 30.10 30.73
C PRO A 524 12.72 28.65 30.38
N ALA A 525 14.00 28.41 30.05
CA ALA A 525 14.45 27.22 29.32
C ALA A 525 15.07 26.10 30.19
N ALA A 526 15.25 24.96 29.51
CA ALA A 526 15.87 23.70 29.94
C ALA A 526 17.22 23.77 30.69
N PRO A 527 17.58 22.69 31.41
CA PRO A 527 18.94 22.20 31.49
C PRO A 527 19.24 21.09 30.47
N VAL A 528 20.48 21.08 30.00
CA VAL A 528 21.08 20.19 28.99
C VAL A 528 21.26 18.74 29.49
N GLY A 529 21.37 17.77 28.57
CA GLY A 529 22.45 16.79 28.74
C GLY A 529 22.16 15.30 28.92
N LYS A 530 21.06 14.74 28.38
CA LYS A 530 21.02 13.31 28.07
C LYS A 530 20.67 13.07 26.60
N GLN A 531 21.49 12.24 25.95
CA GLN A 531 21.30 11.79 24.57
C GLN A 531 20.05 10.92 24.52
N ALA A 532 18.93 11.51 24.14
CA ALA A 532 17.67 10.78 24.02
C ALA A 532 17.80 9.72 22.92
N SER A 533 17.77 8.46 23.32
CA SER A 533 17.46 7.37 22.39
C SER A 533 16.13 7.70 21.74
N LEU A 534 16.09 7.85 20.42
CA LEU A 534 14.86 8.08 19.67
C LEU A 534 13.87 6.98 20.07
N ALA A 535 12.77 7.37 20.71
CA ALA A 535 11.74 6.41 21.12
C ALA A 535 11.28 5.65 19.87
N PRO A 536 11.26 4.30 19.90
CA PRO A 536 10.92 3.53 18.71
C PRO A 536 9.52 3.94 18.24
N ALA A 537 9.38 4.19 16.95
CA ALA A 537 8.13 4.71 16.40
C ALA A 537 6.98 3.73 16.72
N PRO A 538 5.85 4.21 17.28
CA PRO A 538 4.80 3.35 17.79
C PRO A 538 4.21 2.49 16.67
N PHE A 539 3.96 1.22 16.97
CA PHE A 539 3.49 0.23 15.99
C PHE A 539 2.19 0.69 15.30
N LYS A 540 2.27 0.92 13.98
CA LYS A 540 1.12 1.28 13.15
C LYS A 540 0.64 0.05 12.37
N ARG A 541 -0.51 -0.51 12.78
CA ARG A 541 -1.20 -1.61 12.10
C ARG A 541 -1.37 -1.31 10.61
N THR A 542 -0.96 -2.27 9.76
CA THR A 542 -1.10 -2.24 8.29
C THR A 542 -2.09 -3.28 7.77
N TYR A 543 -2.72 -4.04 8.68
CA TYR A 543 -3.67 -5.11 8.44
C TYR A 543 -4.84 -4.99 9.45
N ARG A 544 -5.90 -5.75 9.22
CA ARG A 544 -6.98 -5.98 10.21
C ARG A 544 -6.80 -7.39 10.79
N PRO A 545 -6.67 -7.57 12.12
CA PRO A 545 -6.54 -8.90 12.70
C PRO A 545 -7.83 -9.73 12.53
N MET A 546 -7.65 -11.03 12.36
CA MET A 546 -8.73 -12.04 12.38
C MET A 546 -9.22 -12.31 13.80
N ALA A 547 -8.30 -12.29 14.77
CA ALA A 547 -8.54 -12.47 16.19
C ALA A 547 -7.46 -11.73 16.98
N VAL A 548 -7.75 -11.40 18.24
CA VAL A 548 -6.80 -10.81 19.19
C VAL A 548 -6.96 -11.54 20.53
N LYS A 549 -5.84 -11.83 21.19
CA LYS A 549 -5.76 -12.41 22.54
C LYS A 549 -4.66 -11.72 23.32
N ASP A 550 -4.89 -11.49 24.61
CA ASP A 550 -4.03 -10.61 25.40
C ASP A 550 -3.44 -11.39 26.59
N ALA A 551 -2.13 -11.31 26.78
CA ALA A 551 -1.43 -11.96 27.89
C ALA A 551 -0.22 -11.14 28.33
N LEU A 552 -0.12 -10.86 29.63
CA LEU A 552 1.01 -10.18 30.30
C LEU A 552 1.51 -8.90 29.59
N GLY A 553 0.59 -8.05 29.14
CA GLY A 553 0.90 -6.80 28.44
C GLY A 553 1.19 -6.95 26.93
N CYS A 554 1.22 -8.17 26.40
CA CYS A 554 1.33 -8.44 24.97
C CYS A 554 -0.04 -8.76 24.33
N HIS A 555 -0.33 -8.11 23.20
CA HIS A 555 -1.43 -8.47 22.31
C HIS A 555 -0.94 -9.44 21.23
N PHE A 556 -1.64 -10.55 21.06
CA PHE A 556 -1.40 -11.58 20.06
C PHE A 556 -2.45 -11.45 18.95
N GLU A 557 -2.11 -10.71 17.89
CA GLU A 557 -2.99 -10.37 16.78
C GLU A 557 -2.84 -11.36 15.63
N LEU A 558 -3.80 -12.27 15.48
CA LEU A 558 -3.79 -13.25 14.39
C LEU A 558 -3.99 -12.54 13.04
N ARG A 559 -3.00 -12.62 12.14
CA ARG A 559 -2.97 -11.89 10.86
C ARG A 559 -3.54 -12.69 9.71
N SER A 560 -3.14 -13.96 9.57
CA SER A 560 -3.60 -14.84 8.49
C SER A 560 -3.28 -16.30 8.77
N VAL A 561 -4.15 -17.19 8.32
CA VAL A 561 -3.91 -18.64 8.30
C VAL A 561 -4.12 -19.13 6.87
N ASN A 562 -3.03 -19.53 6.21
CA ASN A 562 -3.00 -19.81 4.78
C ASN A 562 -2.38 -21.19 4.49
N PRO A 563 -2.90 -21.95 3.50
CA PRO A 563 -2.18 -23.10 2.97
C PRO A 563 -0.87 -22.68 2.28
N SER A 564 0.14 -23.53 2.37
CA SER A 564 1.45 -23.36 1.74
C SER A 564 1.99 -24.70 1.24
N ARG A 565 3.11 -24.68 0.50
CA ARG A 565 3.78 -25.91 0.04
C ARG A 565 4.34 -26.77 1.19
N GLU A 566 4.51 -26.18 2.37
CA GLU A 566 5.09 -26.82 3.56
C GLU A 566 4.03 -27.17 4.62
N GLY A 567 2.74 -27.14 4.26
CA GLY A 567 1.63 -27.31 5.19
C GLY A 567 0.93 -25.98 5.49
N LEU A 568 0.32 -25.83 6.66
CA LEU A 568 -0.45 -24.63 7.02
C LEU A 568 0.43 -23.57 7.68
N ARG A 569 0.44 -22.36 7.12
CA ARG A 569 1.21 -21.21 7.60
C ARG A 569 0.32 -20.30 8.43
N VAL A 570 0.60 -20.23 9.73
CA VAL A 570 -0.09 -19.37 10.71
C VAL A 570 0.79 -18.16 10.98
N LEU A 571 0.30 -16.97 10.66
CA LEU A 571 1.01 -15.70 10.84
C LEU A 571 0.25 -14.82 11.84
N PHE A 572 0.94 -14.32 12.85
CA PHE A 572 0.37 -13.40 13.85
C PHE A 572 1.39 -12.34 14.26
N GLU A 573 0.93 -11.22 14.80
CA GLU A 573 1.75 -10.19 15.40
C GLU A 573 1.75 -10.33 16.92
N VAL A 574 2.89 -10.08 17.55
CA VAL A 574 2.98 -9.88 19.00
C VAL A 574 3.33 -8.42 19.22
N VAL A 575 2.40 -7.65 19.81
CA VAL A 575 2.56 -6.22 20.09
C VAL A 575 2.73 -6.04 21.60
N ASN A 576 3.84 -5.44 22.04
CA ASN A 576 4.05 -5.15 23.45
C ASN A 576 3.41 -3.80 23.81
N LEU A 577 2.34 -3.82 24.63
CA LEU A 577 1.69 -2.62 25.16
C LEU A 577 2.15 -2.24 26.58
N ASP A 578 3.02 -3.06 27.18
CA ASP A 578 3.61 -2.80 28.48
C ASP A 578 4.62 -1.63 28.40
N GLN A 579 4.86 -0.96 29.53
CA GLN A 579 5.89 0.09 29.65
C GLN A 579 7.30 -0.51 29.76
N GLU A 580 7.39 -1.78 30.11
CA GLU A 580 8.64 -2.54 30.11
C GLU A 580 8.81 -3.39 28.83
N LYS A 581 10.05 -3.73 28.53
CA LYS A 581 10.34 -4.75 27.51
C LYS A 581 9.84 -6.13 27.95
N ARG A 582 9.38 -6.92 26.99
CA ARG A 582 8.95 -8.31 27.15
C ARG A 582 9.74 -9.15 26.16
N LYS A 583 10.06 -10.41 26.49
CA LYS A 583 10.50 -11.37 25.48
C LYS A 583 9.44 -12.45 25.28
N VAL A 584 9.26 -12.88 24.03
CA VAL A 584 8.21 -13.85 23.70
C VAL A 584 8.80 -14.98 22.86
N ALA A 585 8.65 -16.20 23.35
CA ALA A 585 9.08 -17.42 22.67
C ALA A 585 7.89 -18.28 22.26
N PHE A 586 8.07 -18.99 21.16
CA PHE A 586 7.18 -20.03 20.64
C PHE A 586 8.04 -21.21 20.20
N TYR A 587 7.80 -22.38 20.77
CA TYR A 587 8.63 -23.56 20.53
C TYR A 587 8.08 -24.46 19.42
N ASP A 588 9.02 -25.04 18.67
CA ASP A 588 8.80 -25.99 17.58
C ASP A 588 9.57 -27.30 17.84
N HIS A 589 9.72 -28.17 16.82
CA HIS A 589 10.41 -29.45 16.99
C HIS A 589 11.91 -29.35 17.32
N SER A 590 12.55 -28.18 17.13
CA SER A 590 13.97 -27.97 17.47
C SER A 590 14.21 -27.83 18.98
N PHE A 591 13.15 -27.56 19.76
CA PHE A 591 13.18 -27.47 21.22
C PHE A 591 12.77 -28.78 21.88
N PRO A 592 13.23 -29.06 23.12
CA PRO A 592 12.93 -30.30 23.84
C PRO A 592 11.42 -30.62 23.88
N ALA A 593 11.06 -31.89 23.64
CA ALA A 593 9.65 -32.32 23.62
C ALA A 593 8.94 -32.24 25.00
N SER A 594 9.66 -31.91 26.06
CA SER A 594 9.11 -31.58 27.39
C SER A 594 8.65 -30.12 27.51
N TRP A 595 8.92 -29.26 26.53
CA TRP A 595 8.47 -27.88 26.50
C TRP A 595 7.14 -27.79 25.73
N PRO A 596 6.05 -27.30 26.35
CA PRO A 596 4.79 -27.05 25.67
C PRO A 596 4.95 -26.24 24.38
N ARG A 597 4.17 -26.60 23.36
CA ARG A 597 4.16 -25.94 22.04
C ARG A 597 2.78 -25.40 21.74
N SER A 598 2.70 -24.46 20.80
CA SER A 598 1.42 -24.11 20.20
C SER A 598 0.82 -25.33 19.50
N LYS A 599 -0.49 -25.38 19.34
CA LYS A 599 -1.18 -26.56 18.80
C LYS A 599 -2.26 -26.18 17.81
N LEU A 600 -2.33 -26.90 16.72
CA LEU A 600 -3.41 -26.81 15.73
C LEU A 600 -4.23 -28.09 15.79
N THR A 601 -5.55 -27.96 15.93
CA THR A 601 -6.51 -29.07 15.90
C THR A 601 -7.34 -28.99 14.63
N ASP A 602 -7.39 -30.07 13.85
CA ASP A 602 -8.18 -30.15 12.62
C ASP A 602 -9.61 -30.68 12.86
N ASP A 603 -10.42 -30.76 11.79
CA ASP A 603 -11.81 -31.27 11.84
C ASP A 603 -11.93 -32.65 12.51
N SER A 604 -10.90 -33.50 12.41
CA SER A 604 -10.87 -34.85 13.01
C SER A 604 -10.48 -34.87 14.50
N GLN A 605 -10.37 -33.70 15.12
CA GLN A 605 -9.82 -33.47 16.46
C GLN A 605 -8.36 -33.93 16.62
N LYS A 606 -7.65 -34.16 15.52
CA LYS A 606 -6.21 -34.47 15.55
C LYS A 606 -5.42 -33.19 15.80
N GLY A 607 -4.58 -33.25 16.85
CA GLY A 607 -3.62 -32.19 17.16
C GLY A 607 -2.33 -32.32 16.36
N HIS A 608 -1.77 -31.18 15.96
CA HIS A 608 -0.51 -31.03 15.24
C HIS A 608 0.33 -29.92 15.89
N ASP A 609 1.61 -30.20 16.15
CA ASP A 609 2.60 -29.24 16.64
C ASP A 609 3.15 -28.37 15.48
N PRO A 610 3.66 -27.16 15.75
CA PRO A 610 4.43 -26.40 14.77
C PRO A 610 5.73 -27.14 14.44
N ASP A 611 5.97 -27.32 13.15
CA ASP A 611 7.22 -27.84 12.63
C ASP A 611 8.32 -26.78 12.71
N ILE A 612 8.06 -25.52 12.34
CA ILE A 612 9.04 -24.43 12.50
C ILE A 612 8.37 -23.16 13.01
N ALA A 613 8.99 -22.52 14.00
CA ALA A 613 8.68 -21.22 14.52
C ALA A 613 9.73 -20.19 14.07
N TYR A 614 9.29 -19.21 13.27
CA TYR A 614 10.10 -18.08 12.84
C TYR A 614 9.61 -16.77 13.45
N VAL A 615 10.54 -15.83 13.61
CA VAL A 615 10.27 -14.44 13.94
C VAL A 615 10.77 -13.54 12.82
N TRP A 616 10.01 -12.50 12.52
CA TRP A 616 10.40 -11.43 11.62
C TRP A 616 10.64 -10.14 12.41
N GLN A 617 11.83 -9.57 12.29
CA GLN A 617 12.16 -8.23 12.80
C GLN A 617 12.58 -7.34 11.63
N GLY A 618 11.69 -6.44 11.22
CA GLY A 618 11.88 -5.62 10.02
C GLY A 618 11.94 -6.48 8.75
N ALA A 619 13.13 -6.59 8.16
CA ALA A 619 13.39 -7.40 6.96
C ALA A 619 14.07 -8.75 7.26
N GLU A 620 14.52 -8.99 8.50
CA GLU A 620 15.18 -10.24 8.88
C GLU A 620 14.15 -11.26 9.37
N LYS A 621 14.13 -12.45 8.75
CA LYS A 621 13.43 -13.65 9.23
C LYS A 621 14.47 -14.61 9.82
N LYS A 622 14.26 -15.06 11.05
CA LYS A 622 15.12 -16.02 11.79
C LYS A 622 14.27 -17.10 12.44
N THR A 623 14.83 -18.28 12.67
CA THR A 623 14.17 -19.30 13.53
C THR A 623 14.21 -18.86 14.98
N MET A 624 13.31 -19.38 15.83
CA MET A 624 13.33 -19.09 17.27
C MET A 624 14.66 -19.49 17.93
N MET A 625 15.28 -20.58 17.46
CA MET A 625 16.58 -21.09 17.94
C MET A 625 17.75 -20.17 17.58
N GLU A 626 17.71 -19.49 16.42
CA GLU A 626 18.73 -18.51 16.00
C GLU A 626 18.73 -17.22 16.83
N ILE A 627 17.63 -16.92 17.52
CA ILE A 627 17.43 -15.65 18.25
C ILE A 627 17.93 -15.75 19.68
N ASP A 628 17.56 -16.82 20.39
CA ASP A 628 18.18 -17.18 21.67
C ASP A 628 18.19 -18.71 21.82
N THR A 629 19.37 -19.31 21.76
CA THR A 629 19.58 -20.76 21.94
C THR A 629 19.20 -21.27 23.33
N ARG A 630 18.89 -20.37 24.28
CA ARG A 630 18.32 -20.67 25.61
C ARG A 630 16.79 -20.66 25.63
N GLY A 631 16.12 -20.43 24.49
CA GLY A 631 14.67 -20.46 24.36
C GLY A 631 13.93 -19.21 24.84
N ARG A 632 14.61 -18.15 25.29
CA ARG A 632 13.92 -16.97 25.86
C ARG A 632 13.20 -16.08 24.83
N GLY A 633 13.34 -16.40 23.55
CA GLY A 633 12.62 -15.76 22.45
C GLY A 633 13.05 -14.33 22.14
N VAL A 634 12.25 -13.67 21.30
CA VAL A 634 12.55 -12.33 20.77
C VAL A 634 12.24 -11.24 21.79
N GLU A 635 13.13 -10.27 21.96
CA GLU A 635 12.86 -9.09 22.79
C GLU A 635 12.05 -8.03 22.02
N ILE A 636 10.90 -7.63 22.59
CA ILE A 636 9.95 -6.67 22.03
C ILE A 636 9.92 -5.45 22.96
N GLN A 637 10.27 -4.28 22.41
CA GLN A 637 10.32 -3.03 23.17
C GLN A 637 8.91 -2.44 23.38
N PRO A 638 8.68 -1.62 24.42
CA PRO A 638 7.42 -0.92 24.66
C PRO A 638 6.86 -0.24 23.41
N GLY A 639 5.58 -0.47 23.08
CA GLY A 639 4.90 0.11 21.93
C GLY A 639 5.32 -0.42 20.56
N THR A 640 6.18 -1.45 20.51
CA THR A 640 6.64 -2.11 19.26
C THR A 640 6.04 -3.50 19.07
N SER A 641 6.32 -4.12 17.93
CA SER A 641 5.85 -5.46 17.61
C SER A 641 6.94 -6.36 16.98
N ALA A 642 6.67 -7.66 16.96
CA ALA A 642 7.35 -8.63 16.12
C ALA A 642 6.31 -9.53 15.42
N THR A 643 6.52 -9.86 14.14
CA THR A 643 5.66 -10.83 13.45
C THR A 643 6.18 -12.25 13.70
N MET A 644 5.31 -13.13 14.19
CA MET A 644 5.56 -14.54 14.41
C MET A 644 4.94 -15.38 13.29
N GLU A 645 5.64 -16.43 12.89
CA GLU A 645 5.20 -17.38 11.86
C GLU A 645 5.41 -18.81 12.34
N LEU A 646 4.31 -19.57 12.42
CA LEU A 646 4.33 -21.00 12.71
C LEU A 646 3.93 -21.77 11.44
N ILE A 647 4.72 -22.79 11.07
CA ILE A 647 4.42 -23.71 9.97
C ILE A 647 4.01 -25.05 10.57
N PHE A 648 2.79 -25.51 10.28
CA PHE A 648 2.27 -26.80 10.72
C PHE A 648 2.28 -27.78 9.54
N LYS A 649 3.14 -28.81 9.59
CA LYS A 649 3.19 -29.89 8.59
C LYS A 649 2.10 -30.95 8.83
N ASN A 650 1.89 -31.81 7.84
CA ASN A 650 1.03 -33.00 7.92
C ASN A 650 -0.47 -32.73 8.20
N ILE A 651 -0.93 -31.49 8.04
CA ILE A 651 -2.36 -31.14 8.05
C ILE A 651 -3.06 -31.84 6.86
N PRO A 652 -4.18 -32.56 7.07
CA PRO A 652 -4.88 -33.23 5.97
C PRO A 652 -5.37 -32.23 4.92
N ALA A 653 -5.13 -32.52 3.63
CA ALA A 653 -5.54 -31.64 2.52
C ALA A 653 -7.07 -31.49 2.40
N ASN A 654 -7.84 -32.39 3.02
CA ASN A 654 -9.29 -32.32 3.13
C ASN A 654 -9.79 -31.51 4.34
N ALA A 655 -8.92 -30.93 5.18
CA ALA A 655 -9.35 -30.05 6.26
C ALA A 655 -10.15 -28.85 5.72
N HIS A 656 -11.20 -28.48 6.45
CA HIS A 656 -12.13 -27.39 6.16
C HIS A 656 -12.11 -26.32 7.26
N ALA A 657 -11.93 -26.71 8.52
CA ALA A 657 -11.67 -25.79 9.63
C ALA A 657 -10.45 -26.23 10.46
N VAL A 658 -9.90 -25.28 11.20
CA VAL A 658 -8.86 -25.50 12.22
C VAL A 658 -9.13 -24.66 13.46
N LYS A 659 -8.86 -25.22 14.65
CA LYS A 659 -8.71 -24.48 15.91
C LYS A 659 -7.22 -24.32 16.20
N ILE A 660 -6.81 -23.16 16.70
CA ILE A 660 -5.40 -22.87 17.03
C ILE A 660 -5.32 -22.45 18.50
N ALA A 661 -4.53 -23.16 19.29
CA ALA A 661 -4.08 -22.72 20.61
C ALA A 661 -2.64 -22.20 20.47
N LEU A 662 -2.43 -20.89 20.66
CA LEU A 662 -1.09 -20.33 20.72
C LEU A 662 -0.55 -20.48 22.14
N HIS A 663 0.66 -21.00 22.29
CA HIS A 663 1.32 -21.22 23.58
C HIS A 663 2.59 -20.36 23.72
N PRO A 664 2.47 -19.04 23.96
CA PRO A 664 3.62 -18.17 24.21
C PRO A 664 4.24 -18.40 25.59
N PHE A 665 5.57 -18.35 25.64
CA PHE A 665 6.33 -18.13 26.87
C PHE A 665 6.73 -16.65 26.92
N ILE A 666 6.19 -15.91 27.89
CA ILE A 666 6.45 -14.47 28.05
C ILE A 666 7.43 -14.27 29.21
N TYR A 667 8.62 -13.77 28.89
CA TYR A 667 9.68 -13.44 29.84
C TYR A 667 9.62 -11.95 30.19
N TYR A 668 9.74 -11.65 31.47
CA TYR A 668 9.66 -10.30 32.03
C TYR A 668 10.59 -10.15 33.24
N LEU A 669 10.79 -8.91 33.69
CA LEU A 669 11.57 -8.63 34.90
C LEU A 669 10.63 -8.57 36.11
N SER A 670 10.91 -9.40 37.11
CA SER A 670 10.31 -9.28 38.44
C SER A 670 11.39 -8.85 39.41
N GLY A 671 11.39 -7.54 39.74
CA GLY A 671 12.44 -6.89 40.52
C GLY A 671 13.79 -6.93 39.81
N ARG A 672 14.68 -7.85 40.22
CA ARG A 672 16.02 -8.05 39.64
C ARG A 672 16.20 -9.39 38.91
N ARG A 673 15.14 -10.20 38.77
CA ARG A 673 15.20 -11.51 38.11
C ARG A 673 14.37 -11.52 36.84
N GLU A 674 14.94 -12.08 35.78
CA GLU A 674 14.18 -12.49 34.59
C GLU A 674 13.37 -13.74 34.97
N VAL A 675 12.05 -13.63 34.88
CA VAL A 675 11.08 -14.70 35.14
C VAL A 675 10.22 -14.89 33.89
N TRP A 676 9.50 -16.01 33.81
CA TRP A 676 8.60 -16.28 32.69
C TRP A 676 7.26 -16.81 33.18
N GLN A 677 6.26 -16.64 32.32
CA GLN A 677 4.95 -17.26 32.46
C GLN A 677 4.50 -17.77 31.08
N GLU A 678 3.91 -18.96 31.07
CA GLU A 678 3.28 -19.54 29.89
C GLU A 678 1.76 -19.29 29.89
N PHE A 679 1.17 -19.28 28.70
CA PHE A 679 -0.27 -19.03 28.51
C PHE A 679 -0.80 -19.93 27.39
N GLU A 680 -2.02 -20.45 27.53
CA GLU A 680 -2.73 -21.11 26.43
C GLU A 680 -3.77 -20.15 25.85
N LEU A 681 -3.55 -19.67 24.62
CA LEU A 681 -4.37 -18.66 23.96
C LEU A 681 -5.18 -19.28 22.83
N GLU A 682 -6.37 -19.77 23.16
CA GLU A 682 -7.31 -20.30 22.17
C GLU A 682 -7.80 -19.21 21.21
N MET A 683 -7.48 -19.35 19.93
CA MET A 683 -8.05 -18.56 18.84
C MET A 683 -9.41 -19.14 18.42
N PRO A 684 -10.31 -18.33 17.82
CA PRO A 684 -11.56 -18.83 17.24
C PRO A 684 -11.30 -19.88 16.14
N GLU A 685 -12.31 -20.70 15.84
CA GLU A 685 -12.31 -21.61 14.69
C GLU A 685 -12.12 -20.84 13.37
N ILE A 686 -11.23 -21.32 12.50
CA ILE A 686 -10.91 -20.69 11.23
C ILE A 686 -11.26 -21.65 10.09
N ARG A 687 -12.22 -21.26 9.27
CA ARG A 687 -12.55 -21.97 8.04
C ARG A 687 -11.52 -21.65 6.95
N LEU A 688 -10.85 -22.68 6.46
CA LEU A 688 -9.86 -22.57 5.41
C LEU A 688 -10.55 -22.33 4.06
N ARG A 689 -10.21 -21.24 3.39
CA ARG A 689 -10.60 -21.02 2.00
C ARG A 689 -9.70 -21.88 1.10
N ARG A 690 -10.33 -22.67 0.23
CA ARG A 690 -9.69 -23.34 -0.91
C ARG A 690 -9.72 -22.43 -2.13
#